data_AF-A0A813KP11-F1
#
_entry.id   AF-A0A813KP11-F1
#
_cell.length_a   1.000
_cell.length_b   1.000
_cell.length_c   1.000
_cell.angle_alpha   90.00
_cell.angle_beta   90.00
_cell.angle_gamma   90.00
#
_symmetry.space_group_name_H-M   'P 1'
#
loop_
_entity.id
_entity.type
_entity.pdbx_description
1 polymer ?
#
loop_
_entity_poly.entity_id
_entity_poly.type
_entity_poly.pdbx_seq_one_letter_code
_entity_poly.pdbx_strand_id
1 'polypeptide(L)'
;MAEALQGADSAQPVADLLESVGVELSDARQHVYLVTFARLLVATLAANPARRDPSGFSREQIGSCLQDAIDNPMAEAVGGRPRSNQGGIVVKYVVFRETHQDGSYHFHIAVKLTSSQRFSAFKRTLLQRHGLVFVPSEAKPVVDAQCFQWAADGLAWDLFEASQEPFRADSRRQRREKKDKQAEAEGKSIGFTKLDLLSLVLSKNLRTRRKLLTYAQNHGTVPMQSFLSKHQRRLPEFIEDALEWESAPAESAVDELTDWDLLCQAADQPCPHGDQCVYKTACDQIFELNAASFSWVSLAVALRSVIVSGPSKTRRVPFLAGSTSSGKSTLLESFDSLFGEVNVFHLPALTDKRFALRNWLRHKRFVFWDEFKPVQFAEAECLPIPQFLKAFNGDLFEIQVPQNAHDGNVDFRWTRGAAFTAKERGLFTPAEFVTAEDIFHIKARVHLFGCSARLPRLREGGVPQCRHHLAQWIRAGASIFDAAGGLRPALPSLAVEAGVDVGVGGGVQGLAELLRLAAIPEMVARSLGTEILELGAVHIRELSVQDWCELAAWGGLRPLQQRRLLVQIIHRMKHLLMLPITHIAKATDRNKCSVYKALKMKKVLMQRGRPKALTPKDVRHLVAVLKGMVKKAKACYEITLAMLVKRARVQVCERTVREALKKKNIKFRKMRSKPILTNDDKKARLAFARKYKDKTCAWWVRTVHLHIDLKNFAAYTHAKARAYAAQREVRGAYRSLGQGLDEGYVLAPKELKYNPGPKSIRIAAGVGNGRVLLWTEIKGRWNGQVAADFYKGPMLQVLKRTWPRRRSFLVLEDNDPSGFKSRKGVAAKLQAKVQILEIPKRIPDLNICDYALWKQVTRTMRKQERRWPTSRRETRAQYVARLARAARGLKKSFAVKAIGDMKRRCQRLYNSKGGHFEEGGRRS
;
A
#
# COMPACT_ATOMS: atom_id res chain seq x y z
N MET A 1 26.39 -41.94 -17.70
CA MET A 1 27.27 -41.41 -16.62
C MET A 1 27.34 -42.32 -15.41
N ALA A 2 26.27 -42.99 -14.95
CA ALA A 2 26.37 -43.93 -13.81
C ALA A 2 27.08 -45.27 -14.12
N GLU A 3 27.15 -45.69 -15.38
CA GLU A 3 27.79 -46.97 -15.80
C GLU A 3 29.30 -46.84 -16.08
N ALA A 4 29.91 -45.67 -15.93
CA ALA A 4 31.32 -45.42 -16.30
C ALA A 4 32.31 -45.51 -15.13
N LEU A 5 31.90 -46.00 -13.96
CA LEU A 5 32.69 -45.93 -12.71
C LEU A 5 32.86 -47.27 -11.97
N GLN A 6 32.66 -48.41 -12.64
CA GLN A 6 32.86 -49.75 -12.05
C GLN A 6 34.14 -50.47 -12.53
N GLY A 7 35.08 -49.76 -13.16
CA GLY A 7 36.36 -50.35 -13.57
C GLY A 7 37.39 -49.33 -14.04
N ALA A 8 38.06 -48.66 -13.09
CA ALA A 8 39.26 -47.88 -13.35
C ALA A 8 40.06 -47.69 -12.05
N ASP A 9 41.19 -48.41 -11.92
CA ASP A 9 42.13 -48.29 -10.80
C ASP A 9 43.30 -47.36 -11.18
N SER A 10 42.99 -46.24 -11.84
CA SER A 10 43.98 -45.30 -12.40
C SER A 10 43.71 -43.86 -11.97
N ALA A 11 44.77 -43.06 -11.88
CA ALA A 11 44.72 -41.68 -11.38
C ALA A 11 44.04 -40.67 -12.33
N GLN A 12 43.66 -41.10 -13.54
CA GLN A 12 43.04 -40.26 -14.58
C GLN A 12 41.81 -39.43 -14.11
N PRO A 13 40.82 -39.99 -13.39
CA PRO A 13 39.56 -39.29 -13.10
C PRO A 13 39.71 -38.03 -12.25
N VAL A 14 40.84 -37.86 -11.55
CA VAL A 14 41.12 -36.67 -10.73
C VAL A 14 41.62 -35.51 -11.60
N ALA A 15 42.34 -35.78 -12.70
CA ALA A 15 42.82 -34.76 -13.62
C ALA A 15 41.65 -34.09 -14.36
N ASP A 16 40.75 -34.88 -14.95
CA ASP A 16 39.55 -34.39 -15.64
C ASP A 16 38.62 -33.59 -14.68
N LEU A 17 38.54 -34.02 -13.41
CA LEU A 17 37.80 -33.30 -12.39
C LEU A 17 38.44 -31.94 -12.06
N LEU A 18 39.78 -31.87 -12.02
CA LEU A 18 40.53 -30.63 -11.77
C LEU A 18 40.46 -29.66 -12.94
N GLU A 19 40.49 -30.13 -14.20
CA GLU A 19 40.23 -29.26 -15.36
C GLU A 19 38.83 -28.63 -15.31
N SER A 20 37.82 -29.40 -14.88
CA SER A 20 36.43 -28.91 -14.76
C SER A 20 36.22 -27.84 -13.68
N VAL A 21 37.18 -27.67 -12.76
CA VAL A 21 37.13 -26.71 -11.64
C VAL A 21 37.68 -25.32 -12.02
N GLY A 22 38.42 -25.23 -13.13
CA GLY A 22 39.07 -24.00 -13.59
C GLY A 22 40.37 -23.67 -12.85
N VAL A 23 41.24 -22.89 -13.51
CA VAL A 23 42.54 -22.52 -12.94
C VAL A 23 42.34 -21.56 -11.76
N GLU A 24 42.80 -21.96 -10.57
CA GLU A 24 42.78 -21.12 -9.37
C GLU A 24 43.71 -19.92 -9.57
N LEU A 25 43.13 -18.71 -9.70
CA LEU A 25 43.88 -17.46 -9.76
C LEU A 25 44.47 -17.13 -8.38
N SER A 26 45.60 -17.75 -8.04
CA SER A 26 46.30 -17.65 -6.75
C SER A 26 46.56 -16.22 -6.26
N ASP A 27 46.79 -15.29 -7.19
CA ASP A 27 47.04 -13.87 -6.90
C ASP A 27 45.78 -13.00 -6.79
N ALA A 28 44.60 -13.51 -7.15
CA ALA A 28 43.37 -12.74 -7.20
C ALA A 28 42.94 -12.26 -5.82
N ARG A 29 42.88 -10.93 -5.65
CA ARG A 29 42.37 -10.31 -4.43
C ARG A 29 40.86 -10.15 -4.46
N GLN A 30 40.15 -10.76 -3.51
CA GLN A 30 38.67 -10.72 -3.46
C GLN A 30 38.14 -10.37 -2.06
N HIS A 31 36.95 -9.77 -2.03
CA HIS A 31 36.17 -9.51 -0.80
C HIS A 31 35.16 -10.63 -0.48
N VAL A 32 34.90 -11.53 -1.42
CA VAL A 32 33.90 -12.59 -1.31
C VAL A 32 34.49 -13.87 -1.88
N TYR A 33 34.31 -14.99 -1.20
CA TYR A 33 34.76 -16.31 -1.65
C TYR A 33 33.64 -17.33 -1.55
N LEU A 34 33.61 -18.27 -2.50
CA LEU A 34 32.84 -19.51 -2.43
C LEU A 34 33.82 -20.67 -2.20
N VAL A 35 33.78 -21.22 -0.99
CA VAL A 35 34.74 -22.21 -0.49
C VAL A 35 34.07 -23.58 -0.52
N THR A 36 34.64 -24.56 -1.24
CA THR A 36 34.14 -25.94 -1.20
C THR A 36 35.10 -26.83 -0.43
N PHE A 37 34.59 -27.52 0.58
CA PHE A 37 35.30 -28.55 1.35
C PHE A 37 34.88 -29.91 0.83
N ALA A 38 35.63 -30.43 -0.15
CA ALA A 38 35.31 -31.69 -0.82
C ALA A 38 35.54 -32.89 0.12
N ARG A 39 34.73 -33.94 -0.04
CA ARG A 39 34.96 -35.24 0.62
C ARG A 39 36.33 -35.80 0.25
N LEU A 40 36.97 -36.48 1.20
CA LEU A 40 38.23 -37.19 0.94
C LEU A 40 37.94 -38.66 0.64
N LEU A 41 38.63 -39.24 -0.33
CA LEU A 41 38.54 -40.68 -0.59
C LEU A 41 39.24 -41.45 0.55
N VAL A 42 38.75 -42.65 0.87
CA VAL A 42 39.32 -43.49 1.94
C VAL A 42 40.82 -43.74 1.74
N ALA A 43 41.25 -43.98 0.50
CA ALA A 43 42.66 -44.10 0.15
C ALA A 43 43.47 -42.81 0.42
N THR A 44 42.89 -41.62 0.21
CA THR A 44 43.55 -40.34 0.51
C THR A 44 43.71 -40.12 2.02
N LEU A 45 42.75 -40.56 2.83
CA LEU A 45 42.83 -40.50 4.29
C LEU A 45 43.88 -41.49 4.81
N ALA A 46 43.90 -42.72 4.30
CA ALA A 46 44.90 -43.73 4.64
C ALA A 46 46.34 -43.27 4.30
N ALA A 47 46.53 -42.65 3.13
CA ALA A 47 47.83 -42.13 2.70
C ALA A 47 48.27 -40.85 3.44
N ASN A 48 47.34 -40.09 4.04
CA ASN A 48 47.64 -38.84 4.75
C ASN A 48 46.76 -38.68 6.01
N PRO A 49 47.11 -39.34 7.14
CA PRO A 49 46.32 -39.31 8.37
C PRO A 49 46.09 -37.91 8.99
N ALA A 50 46.93 -36.93 8.61
CA ALA A 50 46.79 -35.53 9.03
C ALA A 50 45.60 -34.80 8.37
N ARG A 51 44.97 -35.38 7.33
CA ARG A 51 43.79 -34.81 6.68
C ARG A 51 42.51 -35.31 7.35
N ARG A 52 41.54 -34.42 7.52
CA ARG A 52 40.25 -34.72 8.16
C ARG A 52 39.14 -34.70 7.10
N ASP A 53 38.30 -35.72 7.09
CA ASP A 53 37.11 -35.74 6.25
C ASP A 53 36.12 -34.65 6.74
N PRO A 54 35.68 -33.72 5.87
CA PRO A 54 34.63 -32.76 6.22
C PRO A 54 33.36 -33.40 6.79
N SER A 55 33.05 -34.67 6.45
CA SER A 55 31.85 -35.37 6.94
C SER A 55 31.71 -35.37 8.48
N GLY A 56 32.84 -35.41 9.21
CA GLY A 56 32.90 -35.36 10.68
C GLY A 56 32.59 -34.00 11.32
N PHE A 57 32.31 -32.95 10.54
CA PHE A 57 32.06 -31.58 11.03
C PHE A 57 30.58 -31.20 10.92
N SER A 58 30.10 -30.42 11.90
CA SER A 58 28.86 -29.66 11.77
C SER A 58 29.04 -28.41 10.89
N ARG A 59 27.94 -27.83 10.40
CA ARG A 59 27.97 -26.58 9.62
C ARG A 59 28.60 -25.41 10.39
N GLU A 60 28.39 -25.37 11.70
CA GLU A 60 28.97 -24.35 12.57
C GLU A 60 30.47 -24.56 12.71
N GLN A 61 30.91 -25.78 13.06
CA GLN A 61 32.33 -26.11 13.23
C GLN A 61 33.15 -25.83 11.97
N ILE A 62 32.66 -26.22 10.79
CA ILE A 62 33.39 -25.97 9.53
C ILE A 62 33.39 -24.48 9.14
N GLY A 63 32.35 -23.73 9.54
CA GLY A 63 32.34 -22.26 9.49
C GLY A 63 33.39 -21.63 10.38
N SER A 64 33.50 -22.08 11.64
CA SER A 64 34.54 -21.64 12.59
C SER A 64 35.96 -21.98 12.12
N CYS A 65 36.18 -23.15 11.52
CA CYS A 65 37.46 -23.50 10.90
C CYS A 65 37.86 -22.53 9.77
N LEU A 66 36.90 -22.12 8.93
CA LEU A 66 37.15 -21.13 7.89
C LEU A 66 37.40 -19.74 8.48
N GLN A 67 36.62 -19.33 9.49
CA GLN A 67 36.80 -18.05 10.16
C GLN A 67 38.18 -17.93 10.81
N ASP A 68 38.60 -18.91 11.61
CA ASP A 68 39.93 -18.96 12.21
C ASP A 68 41.05 -18.95 11.15
N ALA A 69 40.86 -19.67 10.04
CA ALA A 69 41.86 -19.66 8.96
C ALA A 69 41.99 -18.32 8.24
N ILE A 70 40.96 -17.46 8.29
CA ILE A 70 40.93 -16.13 7.67
C ILE A 70 41.42 -15.04 8.64
N ASP A 71 40.97 -15.09 9.90
CA ASP A 71 41.33 -14.11 10.93
C ASP A 71 42.75 -14.37 11.49
N ASN A 72 43.17 -15.64 11.57
CA ASN A 72 44.49 -16.06 12.07
C ASN A 72 45.33 -16.83 11.02
N PRO A 73 45.65 -16.24 9.84
CA PRO A 73 46.37 -16.94 8.78
C PRO A 73 47.82 -17.25 9.17
N MET A 74 48.29 -18.46 8.85
CA MET A 74 49.70 -18.84 8.98
C MET A 74 50.58 -17.99 8.06
N ALA A 75 51.72 -17.55 8.60
CA ALA A 75 52.70 -16.76 7.86
C ALA A 75 53.20 -17.48 6.60
N GLU A 76 53.60 -16.70 5.59
CA GLU A 76 54.39 -17.24 4.49
C GLU A 76 55.84 -17.31 4.93
N ALA A 77 56.53 -18.41 4.60
CA ALA A 77 57.94 -18.65 4.99
C ALA A 77 58.93 -17.63 4.40
N VAL A 78 58.45 -16.69 3.58
CA VAL A 78 59.24 -15.65 2.90
C VAL A 78 58.90 -14.27 3.50
N GLY A 79 59.59 -13.92 4.59
CA GLY A 79 59.90 -12.52 4.98
C GLY A 79 58.76 -11.54 5.30
N GLY A 80 57.49 -11.95 5.36
CA GLY A 80 56.37 -11.04 5.61
C GLY A 80 56.32 -10.53 7.06
N ARG A 81 56.32 -9.20 7.25
CA ARG A 81 56.12 -8.56 8.57
C ARG A 81 54.79 -9.05 9.18
N PRO A 82 54.74 -9.49 10.45
CA PRO A 82 53.50 -9.94 11.08
C PRO A 82 52.41 -8.87 10.97
N ARG A 83 51.18 -9.28 10.62
CA ARG A 83 50.04 -8.36 10.67
C ARG A 83 49.82 -7.94 12.12
N SER A 84 49.82 -6.63 12.38
CA SER A 84 49.30 -6.11 13.63
C SER A 84 47.86 -6.56 13.80
N ASN A 85 47.45 -6.78 15.05
CA ASN A 85 46.19 -7.43 15.44
C ASN A 85 44.96 -6.60 15.01
N GLN A 86 44.62 -6.64 13.73
CA GLN A 86 43.40 -6.07 13.15
C GLN A 86 42.26 -7.02 13.47
N GLY A 87 41.22 -6.51 14.14
CA GLY A 87 40.05 -7.31 14.52
C GLY A 87 39.41 -8.05 13.34
N GLY A 88 38.68 -9.12 13.65
CA GLY A 88 38.17 -10.12 12.69
C GLY A 88 37.70 -9.51 11.37
N ILE A 89 38.33 -9.95 10.28
CA ILE A 89 38.09 -9.42 8.94
C ILE A 89 36.91 -10.10 8.24
N VAL A 90 36.41 -11.21 8.80
CA VAL A 90 35.18 -11.87 8.35
C VAL A 90 33.97 -11.05 8.80
N VAL A 91 33.27 -10.45 7.83
CA VAL A 91 32.01 -9.71 8.09
C VAL A 91 30.87 -10.69 8.34
N LYS A 92 30.78 -11.71 7.49
CA LYS A 92 29.74 -12.73 7.54
C LYS A 92 30.01 -13.94 6.65
N TYR A 93 29.43 -15.09 6.98
CA TYR A 93 29.41 -16.27 6.11
C TYR A 93 28.12 -17.08 6.22
N VAL A 94 27.88 -17.92 5.22
CA VAL A 94 26.79 -18.92 5.19
C VAL A 94 27.33 -20.27 4.75
N VAL A 95 26.98 -21.34 5.49
CA VAL A 95 27.41 -22.71 5.25
C VAL A 95 26.23 -23.55 4.78
N PHE A 96 26.41 -24.20 3.62
CA PHE A 96 25.49 -25.13 3.00
C PHE A 96 26.08 -26.53 2.95
N ARG A 97 25.23 -27.57 2.90
CA ARG A 97 25.65 -28.96 2.74
C ARG A 97 25.04 -29.54 1.46
N GLU A 98 25.87 -30.16 0.62
CA GLU A 98 25.44 -30.89 -0.57
C GLU A 98 25.60 -32.40 -0.31
N THR A 99 24.49 -33.14 -0.38
CA THR A 99 24.46 -34.61 -0.18
C THR A 99 24.49 -35.33 -1.53
N HIS A 100 25.43 -36.25 -1.68
CA HIS A 100 25.60 -37.07 -2.88
C HIS A 100 24.62 -38.25 -2.91
N GLN A 101 24.54 -38.93 -4.05
CA GLN A 101 23.63 -40.08 -4.26
C GLN A 101 23.95 -41.27 -3.35
N ASP A 102 25.19 -41.39 -2.89
CA ASP A 102 25.66 -42.43 -1.94
C ASP A 102 25.41 -42.07 -0.47
N GLY A 103 24.76 -40.93 -0.19
CA GLY A 103 24.48 -40.46 1.17
C GLY A 103 25.66 -39.74 1.86
N SER A 104 26.86 -39.75 1.27
CA SER A 104 27.96 -38.89 1.72
C SER A 104 27.62 -37.42 1.44
N TYR A 105 28.30 -36.50 2.11
CA TYR A 105 28.08 -35.07 1.88
C TYR A 105 29.38 -34.26 1.96
N HIS A 106 29.30 -33.05 1.43
CA HIS A 106 30.36 -32.07 1.47
C HIS A 106 29.78 -30.66 1.70
N PHE A 107 30.62 -29.67 1.97
CA PHE A 107 30.17 -28.33 2.38
C PHE A 107 30.59 -27.24 1.40
N HIS A 108 29.72 -26.24 1.25
CA HIS A 108 30.01 -24.99 0.56
C HIS A 108 29.83 -23.82 1.53
N ILE A 109 30.81 -22.91 1.59
CA ILE A 109 30.74 -21.71 2.43
C ILE A 109 30.89 -20.48 1.54
N ALA A 110 29.90 -19.60 1.55
CA ALA A 110 30.04 -18.26 0.97
C ALA A 110 30.41 -17.28 2.09
N VAL A 111 31.57 -16.63 1.99
CA VAL A 111 32.13 -15.73 3.01
C VAL A 111 32.38 -14.33 2.44
N LYS A 112 32.09 -13.28 3.22
CA LYS A 112 32.36 -11.87 2.90
C LYS A 112 33.36 -11.28 3.90
N LEU A 113 34.34 -10.56 3.39
CA LEU A 113 35.42 -9.90 4.14
C LEU A 113 35.28 -8.37 4.14
N THR A 114 35.85 -7.73 5.17
CA THR A 114 35.95 -6.26 5.29
C THR A 114 36.85 -5.67 4.20
N SER A 115 37.91 -6.40 3.84
CA SER A 115 38.97 -5.98 2.92
C SER A 115 39.27 -7.07 1.89
N SER A 116 39.88 -6.69 0.77
CA SER A 116 40.24 -7.63 -0.30
C SER A 116 41.52 -8.39 0.05
N GLN A 117 41.46 -9.72 0.10
CA GLN A 117 42.56 -10.59 0.59
C GLN A 117 43.07 -11.54 -0.49
N ARG A 118 44.15 -12.29 -0.25
CA ARG A 118 44.56 -13.45 -1.08
C ARG A 118 44.19 -14.74 -0.36
N PHE A 119 43.65 -15.73 -1.08
CA PHE A 119 43.15 -16.96 -0.47
C PHE A 119 44.26 -17.99 -0.12
N SER A 120 45.47 -17.82 -0.67
CA SER A 120 46.61 -18.74 -0.50
C SER A 120 46.96 -19.00 0.98
N ALA A 121 47.05 -17.95 1.79
CA ALA A 121 47.36 -18.06 3.22
C ALA A 121 46.24 -18.79 4.00
N PHE A 122 44.98 -18.54 3.64
CA PHE A 122 43.82 -19.20 4.25
C PHE A 122 43.79 -20.69 3.89
N LYS A 123 44.05 -21.04 2.62
CA LYS A 123 44.18 -22.42 2.13
C LYS A 123 45.27 -23.20 2.87
N ARG A 124 46.45 -22.60 3.09
CA ARG A 124 47.54 -23.21 3.88
C ARG A 124 47.10 -23.45 5.33
N THR A 125 46.44 -22.48 5.94
CA THR A 125 45.96 -22.55 7.33
C THR A 125 44.88 -23.62 7.51
N LEU A 126 43.90 -23.70 6.61
CA LEU A 126 42.89 -24.76 6.57
C LEU A 126 43.53 -26.16 6.49
N LEU A 127 44.54 -26.32 5.63
CA LEU A 127 45.22 -27.60 5.47
C LEU A 127 46.08 -27.97 6.68
N GLN A 128 46.91 -27.05 7.18
CA GLN A 128 47.90 -27.34 8.22
C GLN A 128 47.34 -27.32 9.64
N ARG A 129 46.38 -26.45 9.96
CA ARG A 129 45.78 -26.33 11.30
C ARG A 129 44.52 -27.19 11.45
N HIS A 130 43.68 -27.25 10.41
CA HIS A 130 42.37 -27.91 10.47
C HIS A 130 42.31 -29.25 9.72
N GLY A 131 43.34 -29.60 8.94
CA GLY A 131 43.37 -30.82 8.12
C GLY A 131 42.41 -30.81 6.93
N LEU A 132 41.83 -29.65 6.60
CA LEU A 132 40.76 -29.52 5.61
C LEU A 132 41.30 -29.17 4.22
N VAL A 133 40.84 -29.89 3.20
CA VAL A 133 41.20 -29.64 1.80
C VAL A 133 40.14 -28.76 1.13
N PHE A 134 40.58 -27.65 0.53
CA PHE A 134 39.75 -26.71 -0.22
C PHE A 134 39.84 -26.96 -1.72
N VAL A 135 38.69 -26.87 -2.39
CA VAL A 135 38.56 -26.82 -3.85
C VAL A 135 37.77 -25.55 -4.22
N PRO A 136 38.27 -24.68 -5.13
CA PRO A 136 37.49 -23.55 -5.62
C PRO A 136 36.25 -24.02 -6.40
N SER A 137 35.23 -23.18 -6.50
CA SER A 137 34.06 -23.45 -7.35
C SER A 137 33.35 -22.17 -7.73
N GLU A 138 33.04 -22.00 -9.02
CA GLU A 138 32.35 -20.80 -9.51
C GLU A 138 30.82 -20.83 -9.27
N ALA A 139 30.19 -22.01 -9.31
CA ALA A 139 28.74 -22.18 -9.10
C ALA A 139 28.36 -23.62 -8.73
N LYS A 140 27.29 -23.78 -7.94
CA LYS A 140 26.67 -25.07 -7.61
C LYS A 140 25.13 -24.99 -7.69
N PRO A 141 24.44 -25.94 -8.35
CA PRO A 141 23.01 -25.80 -8.65
C PRO A 141 22.05 -26.37 -7.58
N VAL A 142 22.51 -27.23 -6.65
CA VAL A 142 21.64 -27.88 -5.66
C VAL A 142 22.35 -28.00 -4.31
N VAL A 143 22.07 -27.07 -3.41
CA VAL A 143 22.46 -27.14 -1.99
C VAL A 143 21.24 -27.33 -1.09
N ASP A 144 21.43 -27.77 0.15
CA ASP A 144 20.32 -27.99 1.08
C ASP A 144 19.65 -26.70 1.58
N ALA A 145 18.36 -26.80 1.89
CA ALA A 145 17.55 -25.66 2.36
C ALA A 145 17.86 -25.24 3.82
N GLN A 146 18.62 -26.06 4.55
CA GLN A 146 19.05 -25.81 5.92
C GLN A 146 20.51 -25.35 5.93
N CYS A 147 20.73 -24.05 5.83
CA CYS A 147 22.05 -23.45 5.97
C CYS A 147 22.32 -23.00 7.43
N PHE A 148 23.59 -22.82 7.76
CA PHE A 148 24.03 -22.09 8.95
C PHE A 148 24.49 -20.70 8.53
N GLN A 149 24.17 -19.66 9.31
CA GLN A 149 24.52 -18.27 9.02
C GLN A 149 25.26 -17.67 10.22
N TRP A 150 26.30 -16.89 9.96
CA TRP A 150 27.07 -16.20 11.00
C TRP A 150 27.40 -14.76 10.59
N ALA A 151 27.19 -13.82 11.50
CA ALA A 151 27.39 -12.39 11.32
C ALA A 151 28.28 -11.82 12.42
N ALA A 152 29.21 -10.92 12.09
CA ALA A 152 30.01 -10.21 13.08
C ALA A 152 29.19 -9.29 14.00
N ASP A 153 28.02 -8.82 13.55
CA ASP A 153 27.06 -8.02 14.32
C ASP A 153 25.99 -8.87 15.06
N GLY A 154 26.04 -10.20 14.92
CA GLY A 154 25.05 -11.13 15.47
C GLY A 154 23.65 -11.06 14.83
N LEU A 155 23.45 -10.26 13.77
CA LEU A 155 22.14 -10.08 13.15
C LEU A 155 21.87 -11.14 12.08
N ALA A 156 20.71 -11.79 12.17
CA ALA A 156 20.19 -12.60 11.08
C ALA A 156 19.80 -11.72 9.88
N TRP A 157 20.20 -12.11 8.67
CA TRP A 157 19.88 -11.38 7.44
C TRP A 157 19.10 -12.27 6.45
N ASP A 158 18.43 -11.65 5.48
CA ASP A 158 17.76 -12.38 4.40
C ASP A 158 18.81 -12.84 3.36
N LEU A 159 19.03 -14.15 3.25
CA LEU A 159 19.97 -14.75 2.28
C LEU A 159 19.52 -14.57 0.83
N PHE A 160 18.22 -14.53 0.57
CA PHE A 160 17.72 -14.27 -0.78
C PHE A 160 18.06 -12.84 -1.18
N GLU A 161 17.83 -11.86 -0.31
CA GLU A 161 18.23 -10.46 -0.55
C GLU A 161 19.75 -10.33 -0.69
N ALA A 162 20.53 -10.90 0.25
CA ALA A 162 22.00 -10.82 0.24
C ALA A 162 22.67 -11.57 -0.92
N SER A 163 21.97 -12.51 -1.56
CA SER A 163 22.42 -13.20 -2.78
C SER A 163 22.00 -12.49 -4.08
N GLN A 164 21.13 -11.47 -4.01
CA GLN A 164 20.86 -10.64 -5.18
C GLN A 164 22.10 -9.81 -5.51
N GLU A 165 22.55 -9.91 -6.75
CA GLU A 165 23.63 -9.08 -7.25
C GLU A 165 23.19 -7.60 -7.29
N PRO A 166 23.94 -6.68 -6.64
CA PRO A 166 23.67 -5.25 -6.73
C PRO A 166 23.68 -4.77 -8.20
N PHE A 167 22.80 -3.82 -8.52
CA PHE A 167 22.80 -3.25 -9.88
C PHE A 167 24.12 -2.51 -10.15
N ARG A 168 24.96 -3.10 -11.01
CA ARG A 168 26.18 -2.47 -11.54
C ARG A 168 26.04 -2.26 -13.04
N ALA A 169 26.10 -1.00 -13.46
CA ALA A 169 25.85 -0.60 -14.84
C ALA A 169 26.81 -1.28 -15.84
N ASP A 170 28.12 -1.27 -15.57
CA ASP A 170 29.12 -1.95 -16.41
C ASP A 170 28.94 -3.46 -16.45
N SER A 171 28.72 -4.12 -15.30
CA SER A 171 28.51 -5.58 -15.25
C SER A 171 27.25 -6.01 -16.00
N ARG A 172 26.18 -5.20 -15.95
CA ARG A 172 24.97 -5.39 -16.78
C ARG A 172 25.28 -5.21 -18.26
N ARG A 173 26.01 -4.16 -18.65
CA ARG A 173 26.42 -3.89 -20.04
C ARG A 173 27.26 -5.04 -20.61
N GLN A 174 28.30 -5.48 -19.90
CA GLN A 174 29.15 -6.61 -20.32
C GLN A 174 28.37 -7.91 -20.51
N ARG A 175 27.41 -8.20 -19.62
CA ARG A 175 26.53 -9.38 -19.79
C ARG A 175 25.58 -9.23 -20.97
N ARG A 176 25.13 -8.01 -21.28
CA ARG A 176 24.33 -7.74 -22.48
C ARG A 176 25.16 -7.96 -23.74
N GLU A 177 26.37 -7.42 -23.79
CA GLU A 177 27.34 -7.63 -24.88
C GLU A 177 27.64 -9.12 -25.09
N LYS A 178 27.88 -9.90 -24.02
CA LYS A 178 28.08 -11.37 -24.11
C LYS A 178 26.83 -12.09 -24.65
N LYS A 179 25.63 -11.68 -24.23
CA LYS A 179 24.36 -12.25 -24.73
C LYS A 179 24.10 -11.91 -26.20
N ASP A 180 24.37 -10.68 -26.62
CA ASP A 180 24.16 -10.28 -28.02
C ASP A 180 25.14 -11.04 -28.94
N LYS A 181 26.42 -11.17 -28.56
CA LYS A 181 27.40 -12.03 -29.25
C LYS A 181 26.96 -13.50 -29.33
N GLN A 182 26.44 -14.05 -28.24
CA GLN A 182 25.93 -15.42 -28.22
C GLN A 182 24.69 -15.58 -29.13
N ALA A 183 23.79 -14.60 -29.14
CA ALA A 183 22.59 -14.66 -29.97
C ALA A 183 22.93 -14.58 -31.46
N GLU A 184 23.90 -13.73 -31.82
CA GLU A 184 24.45 -13.62 -33.17
C GLU A 184 25.03 -14.95 -33.65
N ALA A 185 25.87 -15.60 -32.83
CA ALA A 185 26.40 -16.94 -33.11
C ALA A 185 25.31 -18.03 -33.21
N GLU A 186 24.21 -17.89 -32.48
CA GLU A 186 23.06 -18.81 -32.50
C GLU A 186 21.98 -18.45 -33.54
N GLY A 187 22.15 -17.37 -34.32
CA GLY A 187 21.15 -16.87 -35.28
C GLY A 187 19.83 -16.36 -34.65
N LYS A 188 19.86 -15.98 -33.36
CA LYS A 188 18.67 -15.58 -32.56
C LYS A 188 18.64 -14.07 -32.34
N SER A 189 17.46 -13.47 -32.43
CA SER A 189 17.27 -12.06 -32.04
C SER A 189 16.91 -11.93 -30.56
N ILE A 190 17.63 -11.05 -29.83
CA ILE A 190 17.35 -10.69 -28.44
C ILE A 190 16.86 -9.25 -28.37
N GLY A 191 15.64 -9.03 -27.84
CA GLY A 191 15.08 -7.69 -27.67
C GLY A 191 15.88 -6.83 -26.67
N PHE A 192 16.01 -5.54 -26.95
CA PHE A 192 16.61 -4.54 -26.05
C PHE A 192 15.55 -3.97 -25.08
N THR A 193 15.92 -3.73 -23.82
CA THR A 193 14.99 -3.36 -22.74
C THR A 193 15.30 -2.00 -22.10
N LYS A 194 14.38 -1.45 -21.29
CA LYS A 194 14.62 -0.24 -20.49
C LYS A 194 15.80 -0.42 -19.52
N LEU A 195 15.99 -1.62 -18.97
CA LEU A 195 17.08 -1.89 -18.03
C LEU A 195 18.45 -1.92 -18.72
N ASP A 196 18.51 -2.45 -19.96
CA ASP A 196 19.70 -2.37 -20.80
C ASP A 196 20.04 -0.91 -21.10
N LEU A 197 19.03 -0.09 -21.46
CA LEU A 197 19.21 1.35 -21.67
C LEU A 197 19.74 2.08 -20.42
N LEU A 198 19.16 1.82 -19.25
CA LEU A 198 19.61 2.43 -17.99
C LEU A 198 21.07 2.08 -17.69
N SER A 199 21.45 0.82 -17.86
CA SER A 199 22.85 0.38 -17.70
C SER A 199 23.80 1.05 -18.70
N LEU A 200 23.34 1.31 -19.93
CA LEU A 200 24.13 2.02 -20.94
C LEU A 200 24.28 3.51 -20.62
N VAL A 201 23.20 4.18 -20.21
CA VAL A 201 23.21 5.61 -19.89
C VAL A 201 24.21 5.90 -18.77
N LEU A 202 24.19 5.11 -17.70
CA LEU A 202 25.11 5.28 -16.57
C LEU A 202 26.55 4.93 -16.96
N SER A 203 26.77 3.71 -17.49
CA SER A 203 28.13 3.23 -17.77
C SER A 203 28.86 3.94 -18.92
N LYS A 204 28.17 4.78 -19.69
CA LYS A 204 28.74 5.66 -20.74
C LYS A 204 28.46 7.15 -20.48
N ASN A 205 27.96 7.52 -19.30
CA ASN A 205 27.68 8.91 -18.88
C ASN A 205 26.83 9.71 -19.90
N LEU A 206 25.80 9.09 -20.48
CA LEU A 206 24.98 9.63 -21.57
C LEU A 206 23.84 10.52 -21.05
N ARG A 207 24.17 11.52 -20.21
CA ARG A 207 23.21 12.38 -19.49
C ARG A 207 22.28 13.26 -20.36
N THR A 208 22.33 13.15 -21.69
CA THR A 208 21.45 13.93 -22.58
C THR A 208 20.95 13.10 -23.76
N ARG A 209 19.72 13.41 -24.23
CA ARG A 209 19.11 12.73 -25.39
C ARG A 209 19.99 12.80 -26.65
N ARG A 210 20.74 13.89 -26.86
CA ARG A 210 21.68 14.03 -27.99
C ARG A 210 22.82 13.02 -27.88
N LYS A 211 23.55 13.00 -26.73
CA LYS A 211 24.63 12.04 -26.49
C LYS A 211 24.17 10.59 -26.65
N LEU A 212 22.99 10.25 -26.13
CA LEU A 212 22.41 8.91 -26.26
C LEU A 212 22.11 8.52 -27.73
N LEU A 213 21.52 9.43 -28.51
CA LEU A 213 21.22 9.15 -29.93
C LEU A 213 22.48 9.05 -30.78
N THR A 214 23.48 9.93 -30.58
CA THR A 214 24.78 9.83 -31.26
C THR A 214 25.49 8.51 -30.94
N TYR A 215 25.51 8.10 -29.66
CA TYR A 215 26.07 6.79 -29.28
C TYR A 215 25.32 5.63 -29.97
N ALA A 216 23.99 5.71 -30.08
CA ALA A 216 23.19 4.68 -30.73
C ALA A 216 23.39 4.58 -32.26
N GLN A 217 23.67 5.71 -32.92
CA GLN A 217 24.01 5.75 -34.34
C GLN A 217 25.38 5.14 -34.60
N ASN A 218 26.37 5.47 -33.76
CA ASN A 218 27.76 5.05 -33.99
C ASN A 218 28.08 3.65 -33.46
N HIS A 219 27.40 3.20 -32.39
CA HIS A 219 27.75 1.98 -31.64
C HIS A 219 26.55 1.13 -31.20
N GLY A 220 25.32 1.49 -31.60
CA GLY A 220 24.11 0.79 -31.18
C GLY A 220 23.82 -0.45 -32.02
N THR A 221 23.50 -1.57 -31.37
CA THR A 221 23.02 -2.79 -32.04
C THR A 221 21.64 -2.58 -32.66
N VAL A 222 21.26 -3.36 -33.67
CA VAL A 222 19.93 -3.27 -34.33
C VAL A 222 18.75 -3.34 -33.34
N PRO A 223 18.73 -4.21 -32.30
CA PRO A 223 17.70 -4.19 -31.27
C PRO A 223 17.67 -2.89 -30.45
N MET A 224 18.83 -2.31 -30.15
CA MET A 224 18.96 -1.06 -29.40
C MET A 224 18.45 0.14 -30.22
N GLN A 225 18.87 0.26 -31.49
CA GLN A 225 18.38 1.28 -32.41
C GLN A 225 16.86 1.19 -32.58
N SER A 226 16.33 -0.02 -32.76
CA SER A 226 14.89 -0.29 -32.85
C SER A 226 14.14 0.14 -31.57
N PHE A 227 14.70 -0.15 -30.39
CA PHE A 227 14.12 0.26 -29.12
C PHE A 227 14.11 1.78 -28.95
N LEU A 228 15.21 2.46 -29.28
CA LEU A 228 15.33 3.92 -29.15
C LEU A 228 14.42 4.65 -30.14
N SER A 229 14.30 4.16 -31.37
CA SER A 229 13.35 4.66 -32.37
C SER A 229 11.90 4.54 -31.85
N LYS A 230 11.51 3.35 -31.36
CA LYS A 230 10.17 3.11 -30.81
C LYS A 230 9.82 3.98 -29.59
N HIS A 231 10.82 4.36 -28.78
CA HIS A 231 10.61 5.13 -27.54
C HIS A 231 11.14 6.56 -27.60
N GLN A 232 11.39 7.11 -28.80
CA GLN A 232 12.13 8.36 -28.99
C GLN A 232 11.59 9.58 -28.19
N ARG A 233 10.27 9.63 -27.96
CA ARG A 233 9.59 10.67 -27.16
C ARG A 233 9.78 10.53 -25.64
N ARG A 234 10.14 9.34 -25.14
CA ARG A 234 10.35 9.02 -23.72
C ARG A 234 11.83 8.91 -23.33
N LEU A 235 12.75 9.21 -24.24
CA LEU A 235 14.19 9.18 -23.92
C LEU A 235 14.60 10.18 -22.82
N PRO A 236 14.01 11.39 -22.68
CA PRO A 236 14.30 12.26 -21.54
C PRO A 236 13.92 11.60 -20.21
N GLU A 237 12.69 11.10 -20.09
CA GLU A 237 12.18 10.33 -18.94
C GLU A 237 13.13 9.17 -18.59
N PHE A 238 13.57 8.39 -19.58
CA PHE A 238 14.49 7.25 -19.35
C PHE A 238 15.92 7.65 -18.96
N ILE A 239 16.35 8.89 -19.23
CA ILE A 239 17.63 9.43 -18.77
C ILE A 239 17.48 9.98 -17.35
N GLU A 240 16.37 10.68 -17.06
CA GLU A 240 16.01 11.14 -15.71
C GLU A 240 15.88 9.93 -14.75
N ASP A 241 15.12 8.90 -15.12
CA ASP A 241 15.01 7.61 -14.40
C ASP A 241 16.38 6.98 -14.11
N ALA A 242 17.35 7.13 -15.02
CA ALA A 242 18.67 6.55 -14.86
C ALA A 242 19.51 7.36 -13.86
N LEU A 243 19.44 8.69 -13.93
CA LEU A 243 20.14 9.60 -13.01
C LEU A 243 19.57 9.51 -11.59
N GLU A 244 18.24 9.41 -11.43
CA GLU A 244 17.58 9.13 -10.16
C GLU A 244 18.05 7.78 -9.58
N TRP A 245 18.21 6.74 -10.43
CA TRP A 245 18.76 5.44 -10.00
C TRP A 245 20.24 5.52 -9.58
N GLU A 246 21.02 6.45 -10.13
CA GLU A 246 22.42 6.70 -9.75
C GLU A 246 22.51 7.46 -8.41
N SER A 247 21.66 8.47 -8.19
CA SER A 247 21.69 9.30 -6.98
C SER A 247 20.94 8.68 -5.79
N ALA A 248 19.98 7.78 -6.02
CA ALA A 248 19.14 7.18 -4.99
C ALA A 248 19.88 6.67 -3.72
N PRO A 249 21.06 6.02 -3.78
CA PRO A 249 21.78 5.61 -2.57
C PRO A 249 22.26 6.80 -1.72
N ALA A 250 22.71 7.88 -2.36
CA ALA A 250 23.15 9.09 -1.66
C ALA A 250 21.96 9.91 -1.14
N GLU A 251 20.89 10.00 -1.92
CA GLU A 251 19.64 10.67 -1.50
C GLU A 251 18.97 9.92 -0.34
N SER A 252 18.95 8.58 -0.34
CA SER A 252 18.43 7.76 0.77
C SER A 252 19.16 8.03 2.08
N ALA A 253 20.49 8.15 2.05
CA ALA A 253 21.28 8.47 3.23
C ALA A 253 20.95 9.87 3.81
N VAL A 254 20.57 10.82 2.95
CA VAL A 254 20.08 12.14 3.38
C VAL A 254 18.64 12.04 3.91
N ASP A 255 17.80 11.18 3.33
CA ASP A 255 16.41 10.93 3.77
C ASP A 255 16.27 10.17 5.10
N GLU A 256 17.32 9.50 5.55
CA GLU A 256 17.43 8.96 6.91
C GLU A 256 17.73 10.03 7.98
N LEU A 257 18.33 11.16 7.60
CA LEU A 257 18.63 12.27 8.52
C LEU A 257 17.40 13.13 8.82
N THR A 258 17.19 13.46 10.10
CA THR A 258 16.14 14.41 10.47
C THR A 258 16.47 15.82 10.00
N ASP A 259 15.45 16.67 9.84
CA ASP A 259 15.66 18.07 9.43
C ASP A 259 16.45 18.88 10.47
N TRP A 260 16.51 18.40 11.73
CA TRP A 260 17.37 18.97 12.77
C TRP A 260 18.82 18.48 12.66
N ASP A 261 19.05 17.23 12.29
CA ASP A 261 20.41 16.70 12.08
C ASP A 261 21.09 17.37 10.89
N LEU A 262 20.35 17.59 9.80
CA LEU A 262 20.83 18.37 8.65
C LEU A 262 21.20 19.81 9.03
N LEU A 263 20.40 20.45 9.89
CA LEU A 263 20.71 21.77 10.43
C LEU A 263 21.99 21.71 11.29
N CYS A 264 22.11 20.74 12.20
CA CYS A 264 23.31 20.60 13.03
C CYS A 264 24.57 20.35 12.19
N GLN A 265 24.54 19.42 11.23
CA GLN A 265 25.66 19.16 10.32
C GLN A 265 26.05 20.40 9.51
N ALA A 266 25.07 21.19 9.04
CA ALA A 266 25.36 22.45 8.34
C ALA A 266 25.98 23.50 9.29
N ALA A 267 25.60 23.51 10.57
CA ALA A 267 26.17 24.41 11.57
C ALA A 267 27.61 24.04 11.99
N ASP A 268 27.95 22.76 11.96
CA ASP A 268 29.30 22.24 12.22
C ASP A 268 30.28 22.42 11.05
N GLN A 269 29.77 22.59 9.84
CA GLN A 269 30.59 22.90 8.67
C GLN A 269 30.98 24.40 8.63
N PRO A 270 32.25 24.73 8.35
CA PRO A 270 32.68 26.13 8.22
C PRO A 270 32.00 26.79 7.01
N CYS A 271 31.64 28.07 7.16
CA CYS A 271 31.14 28.86 6.05
C CYS A 271 32.25 29.09 5.01
N PRO A 272 31.99 28.91 3.70
CA PRO A 272 32.99 29.19 2.65
C PRO A 272 33.40 30.67 2.54
N HIS A 273 32.68 31.58 3.22
CA HIS A 273 32.99 33.01 3.29
C HIS A 273 33.59 33.44 4.65
N GLY A 274 33.77 32.51 5.59
CA GLY A 274 34.27 32.81 6.95
C GLY A 274 33.50 33.93 7.64
N ASP A 275 34.20 34.75 8.43
CA ASP A 275 33.62 35.92 9.10
C ASP A 275 33.24 37.07 8.15
N GLN A 276 33.71 37.05 6.89
CA GLN A 276 33.31 38.01 5.86
C GLN A 276 31.95 37.65 5.21
N CYS A 277 31.24 36.67 5.76
CA CYS A 277 29.93 36.27 5.25
C CYS A 277 28.89 37.38 5.41
N VAL A 278 28.55 38.03 4.29
CA VAL A 278 27.54 39.12 4.21
C VAL A 278 26.21 38.73 4.86
N TYR A 279 25.81 37.46 4.78
CA TYR A 279 24.62 36.94 5.46
C TYR A 279 24.69 37.06 6.98
N LYS A 280 25.82 36.69 7.58
CA LYS A 280 26.05 36.75 9.04
C LYS A 280 25.91 38.20 9.52
N THR A 281 26.68 39.10 8.91
CA THR A 281 26.65 40.54 9.21
C THR A 281 25.24 41.13 9.06
N ALA A 282 24.49 40.73 8.03
CA ALA A 282 23.11 41.19 7.85
C ALA A 282 22.18 40.65 8.94
N CYS A 283 22.30 39.39 9.35
CA CYS A 283 21.50 38.82 10.44
C CYS A 283 21.80 39.50 11.78
N ASP A 284 23.07 39.73 12.09
CA ASP A 284 23.49 40.41 13.33
C ASP A 284 22.88 41.81 13.41
N GLN A 285 22.98 42.61 12.32
CA GLN A 285 22.35 43.93 12.22
C GLN A 285 20.81 43.88 12.33
N ILE A 286 20.15 42.86 11.74
CA ILE A 286 18.70 42.69 11.85
C ILE A 286 18.30 42.41 13.30
N PHE A 287 19.03 41.55 14.00
CA PHE A 287 18.74 41.20 15.39
C PHE A 287 19.02 42.35 16.35
N GLU A 288 20.11 43.09 16.15
CA GLU A 288 20.44 44.30 16.92
C GLU A 288 19.33 45.36 16.77
N LEU A 289 18.99 45.73 15.54
CA LEU A 289 17.98 46.76 15.27
C LEU A 289 16.55 46.38 15.71
N ASN A 290 16.24 45.09 15.84
CA ASN A 290 14.93 44.61 16.26
C ASN A 290 14.91 44.06 17.71
N ALA A 291 16.00 44.20 18.47
CA ALA A 291 16.11 43.66 19.83
C ALA A 291 14.99 44.16 20.78
N ALA A 292 14.50 45.38 20.59
CA ALA A 292 13.37 45.94 21.34
C ALA A 292 12.01 45.34 20.96
N SER A 293 11.89 44.69 19.80
CA SER A 293 10.65 44.08 19.29
C SER A 293 10.61 42.56 19.46
N PHE A 294 11.74 41.86 19.34
CA PHE A 294 11.85 40.45 19.70
C PHE A 294 13.30 40.02 19.97
N SER A 295 13.45 38.95 20.77
CA SER A 295 14.73 38.28 20.98
C SER A 295 15.00 37.24 19.89
N TRP A 296 16.20 37.27 19.31
CA TRP A 296 16.67 36.26 18.34
C TRP A 296 16.69 34.84 18.93
N VAL A 297 16.95 34.70 20.24
CA VAL A 297 16.86 33.42 20.97
C VAL A 297 15.44 32.86 20.94
N SER A 298 14.43 33.72 21.14
CA SER A 298 13.01 33.32 21.06
C SER A 298 12.64 32.83 19.66
N LEU A 299 13.14 33.51 18.61
CA LEU A 299 12.94 33.07 17.23
C LEU A 299 13.64 31.73 16.93
N ALA A 300 14.90 31.57 17.37
CA ALA A 300 15.67 30.33 17.21
C ALA A 300 14.96 29.13 17.87
N VAL A 301 14.44 29.31 19.09
CA VAL A 301 13.67 28.30 19.82
C VAL A 301 12.36 27.96 19.09
N ALA A 302 11.65 28.97 18.60
CA ALA A 302 10.41 28.76 17.85
C ALA A 302 10.66 27.99 16.54
N LEU A 303 11.75 28.30 15.82
CA LEU A 303 12.20 27.58 14.62
C LEU A 303 12.60 26.14 14.93
N ARG A 304 13.47 25.89 15.93
CA ARG A 304 13.82 24.52 16.37
C ARG A 304 12.57 23.71 16.72
N SER A 305 11.64 24.31 17.47
CA SER A 305 10.42 23.64 17.93
C SER A 305 9.53 23.14 16.78
N VAL A 306 9.46 23.88 15.66
CA VAL A 306 8.74 23.41 14.48
C VAL A 306 9.59 22.49 13.58
N ILE A 307 10.91 22.68 13.49
CA ILE A 307 11.81 21.81 12.71
C ILE A 307 11.85 20.39 13.28
N VAL A 308 12.11 20.24 14.58
CA VAL A 308 12.22 18.94 15.27
C VAL A 308 10.89 18.19 15.32
N SER A 309 9.77 18.93 15.34
CA SER A 309 8.56 18.46 16.01
C SER A 309 7.24 18.77 15.27
N GLY A 310 7.31 19.61 14.23
CA GLY A 310 6.16 20.09 13.47
C GLY A 310 5.27 21.09 14.21
N PRO A 311 4.52 21.93 13.47
CA PRO A 311 3.61 22.91 14.05
C PRO A 311 2.39 22.26 14.74
N SER A 312 1.90 22.87 15.83
CA SER A 312 0.71 22.45 16.59
C SER A 312 0.11 23.62 17.39
N LYS A 313 -1.02 23.42 18.11
CA LYS A 313 -1.60 24.45 19.02
C LYS A 313 -0.59 25.09 19.97
N THR A 314 0.38 24.31 20.45
CA THR A 314 1.41 24.72 21.40
C THR A 314 2.71 25.14 20.72
N ARG A 315 3.00 24.61 19.51
CA ARG A 315 4.20 24.91 18.72
C ARG A 315 3.78 25.69 17.48
N ARG A 316 3.56 26.99 17.68
CA ARG A 316 3.04 27.90 16.65
C ARG A 316 4.12 28.22 15.61
N VAL A 317 3.71 28.46 14.37
CA VAL A 317 4.63 28.77 13.26
C VAL A 317 5.26 30.16 13.46
N PRO A 318 6.60 30.31 13.43
CA PRO A 318 7.26 31.61 13.40
C PRO A 318 6.78 32.45 12.20
N PHE A 319 6.33 33.67 12.47
CA PHE A 319 5.80 34.59 11.47
C PHE A 319 6.39 35.99 11.65
N LEU A 320 7.33 36.37 10.78
CA LEU A 320 8.01 37.66 10.86
C LEU A 320 7.22 38.70 10.06
N ALA A 321 6.66 39.70 10.75
CA ALA A 321 5.86 40.76 10.13
C ALA A 321 6.51 42.12 10.34
N GLY A 322 6.70 42.90 9.28
CA GLY A 322 7.33 44.22 9.38
C GLY A 322 7.09 45.08 8.15
N SER A 323 7.78 46.22 8.06
CA SER A 323 7.73 47.05 6.85
C SER A 323 8.60 46.49 5.71
N THR A 324 8.52 47.05 4.50
CA THR A 324 9.47 46.72 3.42
C THR A 324 10.91 47.04 3.87
N SER A 325 11.87 46.19 3.49
CA SER A 325 13.30 46.34 3.85
C SER A 325 13.62 46.19 5.36
N SER A 326 12.79 45.46 6.10
CA SER A 326 13.02 45.09 7.51
C SER A 326 13.88 43.83 7.73
N GLY A 327 14.46 43.25 6.67
CA GLY A 327 15.33 42.06 6.76
C GLY A 327 14.62 40.71 7.04
N LYS A 328 13.31 40.71 7.27
CA LYS A 328 12.51 39.51 7.59
C LYS A 328 12.71 38.30 6.66
N SER A 329 12.85 38.55 5.36
CA SER A 329 13.03 37.51 4.33
C SER A 329 14.46 36.98 4.34
N THR A 330 15.45 37.88 4.44
CA THR A 330 16.88 37.57 4.61
C THR A 330 17.12 36.58 5.76
N LEU A 331 16.46 36.74 6.91
CA LEU A 331 16.63 35.81 8.04
C LEU A 331 16.27 34.35 7.71
N LEU A 332 15.40 34.09 6.72
CA LEU A 332 14.77 32.78 6.51
C LEU A 332 15.01 32.18 5.11
N GLU A 333 15.27 32.99 4.08
CA GLU A 333 15.53 32.52 2.70
C GLU A 333 16.65 31.47 2.62
N SER A 334 17.63 31.52 3.53
CA SER A 334 18.72 30.54 3.56
C SER A 334 18.28 29.09 3.84
N PHE A 335 17.01 28.84 4.20
CA PHE A 335 16.45 27.49 4.24
C PHE A 335 16.49 26.79 2.87
N ASP A 336 16.46 27.52 1.75
CA ASP A 336 16.62 26.96 0.41
C ASP A 336 18.03 26.40 0.21
N SER A 337 19.06 27.13 0.65
CA SER A 337 20.45 26.63 0.64
C SER A 337 20.69 25.48 1.64
N LEU A 338 19.89 25.38 2.71
CA LEU A 338 20.00 24.32 3.73
C LEU A 338 19.36 23.01 3.28
N PHE A 339 18.08 23.04 2.88
CA PHE A 339 17.32 21.84 2.52
C PHE A 339 17.30 21.54 1.02
N GLY A 340 17.69 22.51 0.19
CA GLY A 340 17.52 22.51 -1.26
C GLY A 340 16.18 23.14 -1.67
N GLU A 341 16.19 24.05 -2.65
CA GLU A 341 15.01 24.73 -3.20
C GLU A 341 13.89 23.73 -3.59
N VAL A 342 14.27 22.58 -4.18
CA VAL A 342 13.36 21.50 -4.55
C VAL A 342 12.67 20.83 -3.35
N ASN A 343 13.21 20.97 -2.14
CA ASN A 343 12.69 20.42 -0.88
C ASN A 343 12.02 21.46 0.01
N VAL A 344 12.12 22.76 -0.28
CA VAL A 344 11.38 23.82 0.42
C VAL A 344 10.04 24.10 -0.28
N PHE A 345 8.94 24.17 0.48
CA PHE A 345 7.63 24.52 -0.04
C PHE A 345 7.38 26.02 0.06
N HIS A 346 7.60 26.69 -1.07
CA HIS A 346 7.42 28.12 -1.27
C HIS A 346 5.94 28.53 -1.31
N LEU A 347 5.69 29.84 -1.16
CA LEU A 347 4.34 30.39 -1.22
C LEU A 347 3.69 30.08 -2.59
N PRO A 348 2.50 29.44 -2.64
CA PRO A 348 1.85 29.14 -3.91
C PRO A 348 1.29 30.40 -4.58
N ALA A 349 1.26 30.42 -5.91
CA ALA A 349 0.65 31.52 -6.65
C ALA A 349 -0.85 31.64 -6.35
N LEU A 350 -1.32 32.87 -6.06
CA LEU A 350 -2.74 33.18 -5.81
C LEU A 350 -3.69 32.78 -6.96
N THR A 351 -3.15 32.58 -8.16
CA THR A 351 -3.88 32.11 -9.34
C THR A 351 -4.20 30.61 -9.32
N ASP A 352 -3.44 29.76 -8.63
CA ASP A 352 -3.68 28.30 -8.57
C ASP A 352 -4.62 27.90 -7.43
N LYS A 353 -5.82 28.51 -7.40
CA LYS A 353 -6.84 28.28 -6.35
C LYS A 353 -7.21 26.82 -6.11
N ARG A 354 -7.01 25.93 -7.10
CA ARG A 354 -7.41 24.51 -7.01
C ARG A 354 -6.29 23.59 -6.59
N PHE A 355 -5.04 23.88 -6.92
CA PHE A 355 -3.92 22.96 -6.70
C PHE A 355 -2.67 23.62 -6.11
N ALA A 356 -2.78 24.83 -5.55
CA ALA A 356 -1.75 25.56 -4.80
C ALA A 356 -0.86 24.65 -3.95
N LEU A 357 -1.47 23.78 -3.13
CA LEU A 357 -0.75 22.92 -2.19
C LEU A 357 -0.20 21.62 -2.80
N ARG A 358 -0.40 21.34 -4.11
CA ARG A 358 0.01 20.06 -4.73
C ARG A 358 1.51 19.80 -4.62
N ASN A 359 2.31 20.87 -4.71
CA ASN A 359 3.78 20.77 -4.70
C ASN A 359 4.32 20.50 -3.28
N TRP A 360 3.51 20.71 -2.23
CA TRP A 360 3.84 20.37 -0.84
C TRP A 360 4.00 18.86 -0.62
N LEU A 361 3.35 18.05 -1.46
CA LEU A 361 3.42 16.58 -1.40
C LEU A 361 4.74 16.00 -1.95
N ARG A 362 5.58 16.81 -2.61
CA ARG A 362 6.81 16.35 -3.26
C ARG A 362 8.00 16.39 -2.30
N HIS A 363 8.07 15.43 -1.39
CA HIS A 363 9.22 15.20 -0.48
C HIS A 363 9.73 16.45 0.26
N LYS A 364 8.84 17.42 0.49
CA LYS A 364 9.21 18.71 1.08
C LYS A 364 9.65 18.52 2.53
N ARG A 365 10.77 19.16 2.88
CA ARG A 365 11.37 19.17 4.22
C ARG A 365 10.95 20.38 5.05
N PHE A 366 10.77 21.54 4.41
CA PHE A 366 10.43 22.78 5.09
C PHE A 366 9.35 23.55 4.33
N VAL A 367 8.61 24.42 5.03
CA VAL A 367 7.67 25.37 4.43
C VAL A 367 8.19 26.77 4.67
N PHE A 368 8.46 27.52 3.60
CA PHE A 368 8.86 28.92 3.69
C PHE A 368 7.92 29.75 2.83
N TRP A 369 7.04 30.53 3.47
CA TRP A 369 6.13 31.41 2.75
C TRP A 369 6.51 32.87 2.98
N ASP A 370 7.31 33.41 2.07
CA ASP A 370 7.70 34.81 2.03
C ASP A 370 6.53 35.72 1.57
N GLU A 371 6.40 36.91 2.16
CA GLU A 371 5.34 37.89 1.89
C GLU A 371 3.89 37.35 1.96
N PHE A 372 3.66 36.36 2.83
CA PHE A 372 2.39 35.67 3.01
C PHE A 372 1.33 36.53 3.70
N LYS A 373 0.20 36.75 3.01
CA LYS A 373 -0.97 37.47 3.55
C LYS A 373 -2.11 36.50 3.83
N PRO A 374 -2.28 35.99 5.08
CA PRO A 374 -3.21 34.90 5.36
C PRO A 374 -4.67 35.24 5.04
N VAL A 375 -5.12 36.49 5.24
CA VAL A 375 -6.47 36.92 4.87
C VAL A 375 -6.67 36.87 3.35
N GLN A 376 -5.75 37.46 2.58
CA GLN A 376 -5.80 37.47 1.11
C GLN A 376 -5.76 36.04 0.53
N PHE A 377 -4.95 35.15 1.11
CA PHE A 377 -4.87 33.75 0.68
C PHE A 377 -6.11 32.92 1.03
N ALA A 378 -6.78 33.26 2.13
CA ALA A 378 -8.07 32.67 2.51
C ALA A 378 -9.21 33.15 1.60
N GLU A 379 -9.31 34.47 1.38
CA GLU A 379 -10.28 35.12 0.48
C GLU A 379 -10.12 34.66 -0.97
N ALA A 380 -8.88 34.52 -1.46
CA ALA A 380 -8.61 33.98 -2.78
C ALA A 380 -8.95 32.48 -2.92
N GLU A 381 -9.34 31.78 -1.84
CA GLU A 381 -9.50 30.32 -1.73
C GLU A 381 -8.22 29.51 -2.03
N CYS A 382 -7.06 30.16 -2.18
CA CYS A 382 -5.77 29.51 -2.45
C CYS A 382 -5.29 28.68 -1.24
N LEU A 383 -5.54 29.18 -0.02
CA LEU A 383 -5.38 28.43 1.22
C LEU A 383 -6.57 28.73 2.17
N PRO A 384 -7.67 27.96 2.08
CA PRO A 384 -8.83 28.17 2.93
C PRO A 384 -8.50 28.05 4.42
N ILE A 385 -9.12 28.88 5.27
CA ILE A 385 -8.88 28.91 6.72
C ILE A 385 -8.91 27.50 7.37
N PRO A 386 -9.87 26.61 7.08
CA PRO A 386 -9.88 25.26 7.68
C PRO A 386 -8.72 24.37 7.25
N GLN A 387 -8.02 24.67 6.15
CA GLN A 387 -6.80 23.97 5.75
C GLN A 387 -5.59 24.57 6.48
N PHE A 388 -5.43 25.90 6.49
CA PHE A 388 -4.40 26.59 7.27
C PHE A 388 -4.40 26.14 8.74
N LEU A 389 -5.59 26.19 9.38
CA LEU A 389 -5.77 25.83 10.78
C LEU A 389 -5.46 24.36 11.10
N LYS A 390 -5.53 23.46 10.12
CA LYS A 390 -5.20 22.04 10.29
C LYS A 390 -3.73 21.75 10.01
N ALA A 391 -3.21 22.28 8.91
CA ALA A 391 -1.82 22.14 8.51
C ALA A 391 -0.89 22.59 9.65
N PHE A 392 -1.15 23.77 10.21
CA PHE A 392 -0.37 24.35 11.31
C PHE A 392 -0.91 23.98 12.70
N ASN A 393 -1.74 22.93 12.77
CA ASN A 393 -2.09 22.23 14.00
C ASN A 393 -1.51 20.79 14.06
N GLY A 394 -0.83 20.32 13.02
CA GLY A 394 -0.41 18.91 12.91
C GLY A 394 -1.59 17.94 12.68
N ASP A 395 -2.75 18.46 12.28
CA ASP A 395 -3.91 17.64 11.95
C ASP A 395 -3.83 17.08 10.53
N LEU A 396 -4.60 16.01 10.27
CA LEU A 396 -4.85 15.55 8.90
C LEU A 396 -5.80 16.51 8.17
N PHE A 397 -5.32 17.01 7.03
CA PHE A 397 -6.10 17.76 6.04
C PHE A 397 -5.96 17.12 4.65
N GLU A 398 -6.69 17.64 3.68
CA GLU A 398 -6.87 17.02 2.37
C GLU A 398 -6.29 17.95 1.30
N ILE A 399 -5.13 17.60 0.72
CA ILE A 399 -4.49 18.38 -0.34
C ILE A 399 -5.09 18.01 -1.69
N GLN A 400 -5.64 19.01 -2.38
CA GLN A 400 -6.13 18.86 -3.74
C GLN A 400 -4.98 18.62 -4.72
N VAL A 401 -5.08 17.55 -5.51
CA VAL A 401 -4.08 17.19 -6.53
C VAL A 401 -4.73 17.03 -7.91
N PRO A 402 -4.00 17.31 -9.00
CA PRO A 402 -4.46 16.98 -10.34
C PRO A 402 -4.69 15.47 -10.44
N GLN A 403 -5.93 15.09 -10.70
CA GLN A 403 -6.41 13.71 -10.77
C GLN A 403 -5.66 12.87 -11.82
N ASN A 404 -5.10 13.51 -12.84
CA ASN A 404 -4.27 12.82 -13.84
C ASN A 404 -2.99 12.19 -13.22
N ALA A 405 -2.58 12.60 -12.00
CA ALA A 405 -1.31 12.20 -11.36
C ALA A 405 -1.48 11.23 -10.17
N HIS A 406 -2.60 11.30 -9.42
CA HIS A 406 -2.84 10.43 -8.26
C HIS A 406 -4.31 10.05 -8.18
N ASP A 407 -4.59 8.86 -7.61
CA ASP A 407 -5.94 8.29 -7.45
C ASP A 407 -6.70 8.96 -6.27
N GLY A 408 -6.75 10.30 -6.29
CA GLY A 408 -7.44 11.20 -5.37
C GLY A 408 -6.57 12.21 -4.61
N ASN A 409 -7.22 13.24 -4.04
CA ASN A 409 -6.62 14.09 -3.00
C ASN A 409 -6.01 13.23 -1.90
N VAL A 410 -4.88 13.71 -1.42
CA VAL A 410 -4.05 13.03 -0.44
C VAL A 410 -4.45 13.53 0.95
N ASP A 411 -4.80 12.60 1.83
CA ASP A 411 -4.86 12.89 3.28
C ASP A 411 -3.42 13.15 3.73
N PHE A 412 -3.11 14.39 4.05
CA PHE A 412 -1.78 14.88 4.37
C PHE A 412 -1.75 15.45 5.78
N ARG A 413 -0.64 15.23 6.48
CA ARG A 413 -0.31 15.88 7.76
C ARG A 413 1.07 16.48 7.58
N TRP A 414 1.21 17.76 7.89
CA TRP A 414 2.54 18.36 8.00
C TRP A 414 3.12 18.10 9.39
N THR A 415 4.34 17.58 9.43
CA THR A 415 5.05 17.22 10.68
C THR A 415 6.46 17.77 10.76
N ARG A 416 6.87 18.60 9.80
CA ARG A 416 8.21 19.18 9.68
C ARG A 416 8.17 20.71 9.87
N GLY A 417 9.30 21.38 9.68
CA GLY A 417 9.45 22.82 9.91
C GLY A 417 8.58 23.71 9.01
N ALA A 418 8.23 24.90 9.51
CA ALA A 418 7.54 25.93 8.76
C ALA A 418 7.90 27.32 9.30
N ALA A 419 8.03 28.32 8.43
CA ALA A 419 8.16 29.73 8.81
C ALA A 419 7.58 30.65 7.73
N PHE A 420 7.08 31.83 8.13
CA PHE A 420 6.45 32.80 7.24
C PHE A 420 7.07 34.20 7.41
N THR A 421 6.98 35.03 6.37
CA THR A 421 7.19 36.49 6.48
C THR A 421 5.99 37.25 5.92
N ALA A 422 5.79 38.51 6.31
CA ALA A 422 4.81 39.38 5.68
C ALA A 422 5.07 40.88 5.89
N LYS A 423 4.44 41.71 5.04
CA LYS A 423 4.19 43.11 5.36
C LYS A 423 3.13 43.23 6.47
N GLU A 424 3.46 43.98 7.51
CA GLU A 424 2.60 44.20 8.68
C GLU A 424 1.32 44.98 8.35
N ARG A 425 1.42 46.02 7.51
CA ARG A 425 0.28 46.86 7.12
C ARG A 425 -0.78 46.02 6.40
N GLY A 426 -1.95 45.91 7.03
CA GLY A 426 -3.11 45.19 6.51
C GLY A 426 -3.08 43.67 6.70
N LEU A 427 -2.10 43.13 7.44
CA LEU A 427 -1.86 41.68 7.55
C LEU A 427 -3.07 40.87 8.06
N PHE A 428 -3.85 41.49 8.95
CA PHE A 428 -5.02 40.92 9.59
C PHE A 428 -6.26 41.82 9.47
N THR A 429 -6.32 42.67 8.44
CA THR A 429 -7.53 43.44 8.13
C THR A 429 -8.62 42.46 7.65
N PRO A 430 -9.85 42.51 8.18
CA PRO A 430 -10.96 41.67 7.70
C PRO A 430 -11.24 41.88 6.21
N ALA A 431 -11.75 40.82 5.57
CA ALA A 431 -12.21 40.81 4.19
C ALA A 431 -13.62 40.23 4.13
N GLU A 432 -14.32 40.37 3.00
CA GLU A 432 -15.77 40.07 2.86
C GLU A 432 -16.15 38.67 3.39
N PHE A 433 -15.27 37.68 3.18
CA PHE A 433 -15.48 36.28 3.56
C PHE A 433 -14.55 35.78 4.68
N VAL A 434 -13.82 36.68 5.36
CA VAL A 434 -12.87 36.33 6.43
C VAL A 434 -13.23 37.09 7.70
N THR A 435 -13.86 36.40 8.65
CA THR A 435 -14.40 37.01 9.87
C THR A 435 -13.31 37.37 10.89
N ALA A 436 -13.65 38.21 11.86
CA ALA A 436 -12.78 38.48 13.00
C ALA A 436 -12.45 37.21 13.82
N GLU A 437 -13.37 36.23 13.89
CA GLU A 437 -13.14 34.93 14.54
C GLU A 437 -12.12 34.08 13.75
N ASP A 438 -12.21 34.08 12.42
CA ASP A 438 -11.22 33.41 11.55
C ASP A 438 -9.82 34.02 11.72
N ILE A 439 -9.72 35.35 11.76
CA ILE A 439 -8.47 36.07 12.02
C ILE A 439 -7.90 35.71 13.40
N PHE A 440 -8.74 35.65 14.43
CA PHE A 440 -8.32 35.19 15.76
C PHE A 440 -7.81 33.74 15.73
N HIS A 441 -8.47 32.85 15.00
CA HIS A 441 -8.01 31.47 14.82
C HIS A 441 -6.69 31.36 14.05
N ILE A 442 -6.48 32.17 13.01
CA ILE A 442 -5.20 32.26 12.28
C ILE A 442 -4.09 32.72 13.23
N LYS A 443 -4.30 33.84 13.95
CA LYS A 443 -3.35 34.35 14.96
C LYS A 443 -3.01 33.29 16.01
N ALA A 444 -3.97 32.45 16.41
CA ALA A 444 -3.75 31.33 17.33
C ALA A 444 -2.97 30.13 16.76
N ARG A 445 -2.42 30.19 15.53
CA ARG A 445 -1.50 29.18 14.94
C ARG A 445 -0.10 29.72 14.66
N VAL A 446 0.10 31.02 14.77
CA VAL A 446 1.37 31.70 14.47
C VAL A 446 1.97 32.32 15.73
N HIS A 447 3.28 32.43 15.77
CA HIS A 447 4.02 33.25 16.72
C HIS A 447 4.52 34.47 15.95
N LEU A 448 3.91 35.63 16.20
CA LEU A 448 4.21 36.85 15.46
C LEU A 448 5.47 37.50 16.03
N PHE A 449 6.47 37.72 15.17
CA PHE A 449 7.70 38.45 15.48
C PHE A 449 7.65 39.77 14.71
N GLY A 450 7.63 40.90 15.42
CA GLY A 450 7.54 42.23 14.80
C GLY A 450 8.91 42.73 14.33
N CYS A 451 9.09 42.95 13.04
CA CYS A 451 10.30 43.56 12.46
C CYS A 451 10.04 45.06 12.22
N SER A 452 10.17 45.86 13.28
CA SER A 452 9.85 47.29 13.29
C SER A 452 10.91 48.15 12.59
N ALA A 453 12.19 47.79 12.71
CA ALA A 453 13.28 48.56 12.12
C ALA A 453 13.44 48.32 10.61
N ARG A 454 13.91 49.34 9.88
CA ARG A 454 14.34 49.24 8.48
C ARG A 454 15.85 49.21 8.39
N LEU A 455 16.39 48.33 7.54
CA LEU A 455 17.81 48.30 7.22
C LEU A 455 18.17 49.49 6.31
N PRO A 456 19.15 50.34 6.67
CA PRO A 456 19.48 51.53 5.88
C PRO A 456 20.02 51.24 4.47
N ARG A 457 20.69 50.09 4.27
CA ARG A 457 21.36 49.72 3.00
C ARG A 457 21.40 48.20 2.76
N LEU A 458 20.26 47.60 2.39
CA LEU A 458 20.32 46.32 1.66
C LEU A 458 20.85 46.61 0.25
N ARG A 459 21.92 45.92 -0.18
CA ARG A 459 22.55 46.14 -1.49
C ARG A 459 21.56 45.85 -2.63
N GLU A 460 21.69 46.59 -3.73
CA GLU A 460 21.07 46.21 -5.00
C GLU A 460 21.57 44.81 -5.39
N GLY A 461 20.63 43.86 -5.55
CA GLY A 461 20.94 42.43 -5.73
C GLY A 461 20.70 41.54 -4.49
N GLY A 462 20.41 42.12 -3.31
CA GLY A 462 20.05 41.36 -2.10
C GLY A 462 21.23 40.86 -1.28
N VAL A 463 20.95 40.02 -0.27
CA VAL A 463 21.95 39.40 0.61
C VAL A 463 22.10 37.92 0.21
N PRO A 464 23.32 37.43 -0.10
CA PRO A 464 23.53 36.03 -0.44
C PRO A 464 23.05 35.07 0.66
N GLN A 465 22.46 33.94 0.28
CA GLN A 465 22.03 32.90 1.22
C GLN A 465 23.24 32.20 1.87
N CYS A 466 23.14 31.84 3.14
CA CYS A 466 24.15 31.04 3.85
C CYS A 466 23.53 30.07 4.86
N ARG A 467 23.36 28.80 4.46
CA ARG A 467 22.93 27.69 5.33
C ARG A 467 23.74 27.54 6.62
N HIS A 468 25.05 27.78 6.57
CA HIS A 468 25.97 27.55 7.68
C HIS A 468 25.68 28.51 8.84
N HIS A 469 25.70 29.82 8.57
CA HIS A 469 25.39 30.83 9.57
C HIS A 469 23.92 30.80 10.00
N LEU A 470 22.96 30.53 9.09
CA LEU A 470 21.56 30.28 9.45
C LEU A 470 21.44 29.18 10.52
N ALA A 471 22.06 28.03 10.24
CA ALA A 471 22.01 26.89 11.13
C ALA A 471 22.74 27.16 12.47
N GLN A 472 23.87 27.87 12.43
CA GLN A 472 24.64 28.24 13.62
C GLN A 472 23.82 29.12 14.57
N TRP A 473 23.17 30.20 14.12
CA TRP A 473 22.40 31.05 15.03
C TRP A 473 21.13 30.34 15.54
N ILE A 474 20.45 29.54 14.72
CA ILE A 474 19.30 28.74 15.18
C ILE A 474 19.75 27.74 16.27
N ARG A 475 20.87 27.03 16.06
CA ARG A 475 21.41 26.08 17.03
C ARG A 475 21.88 26.78 18.31
N ALA A 476 22.65 27.87 18.19
CA ALA A 476 23.16 28.61 19.34
C ALA A 476 22.02 29.19 20.20
N GLY A 477 21.02 29.81 19.59
CA GLY A 477 19.87 30.37 20.33
C GLY A 477 19.05 29.29 21.03
N ALA A 478 18.84 28.14 20.38
CA ALA A 478 18.23 26.99 21.03
C ALA A 478 19.03 26.48 22.23
N SER A 479 20.36 26.35 22.11
CA SER A 479 21.23 25.90 23.21
C SER A 479 21.24 26.89 24.38
N ILE A 480 21.24 28.20 24.12
CA ILE A 480 21.16 29.24 25.16
C ILE A 480 19.84 29.12 25.94
N PHE A 481 18.73 28.87 25.25
CA PHE A 481 17.43 28.68 25.91
C PHE A 481 17.38 27.41 26.77
N ASP A 482 17.90 26.29 26.26
CA ASP A 482 17.96 25.03 27.01
C ASP A 482 18.85 25.17 28.27
N ALA A 483 20.00 25.85 28.15
CA ALA A 483 20.88 26.16 29.27
C ALA A 483 20.20 27.08 30.31
N ALA A 484 19.51 28.13 29.87
CA ALA A 484 18.76 29.02 30.75
C ALA A 484 17.57 28.32 31.45
N GLY A 485 16.99 27.29 30.82
CA GLY A 485 15.98 26.43 31.42
C GLY A 485 16.52 25.58 32.57
N GLY A 486 17.76 25.08 32.45
CA GLY A 486 18.45 24.34 33.51
C GLY A 486 18.85 25.17 34.73
N LEU A 487 18.87 26.51 34.62
CA LEU A 487 19.30 27.44 35.66
C LEU A 487 18.16 28.08 36.47
N ARG A 488 16.89 27.70 36.23
CA ARG A 488 15.75 28.23 37.00
C ARG A 488 15.46 27.40 38.26
N PRO A 489 15.65 27.95 39.49
CA PRO A 489 15.20 27.28 40.70
C PRO A 489 13.66 27.24 40.76
N ALA A 490 13.11 26.14 41.29
CA ALA A 490 11.68 25.90 41.31
C ALA A 490 11.00 26.57 42.54
N LEU A 491 10.28 27.68 42.33
CA LEU A 491 9.43 28.32 43.34
C LEU A 491 8.04 28.76 42.78
N PRO A 492 6.98 28.82 43.62
CA PRO A 492 5.59 28.99 43.17
C PRO A 492 5.10 30.45 43.10
N SER A 493 3.99 30.69 42.40
CA SER A 493 3.45 32.03 42.09
C SER A 493 2.06 32.29 42.70
N LEU A 494 1.85 33.50 43.23
CA LEU A 494 0.57 34.08 43.64
C LEU A 494 0.59 35.62 43.49
N ALA A 495 -0.38 36.19 42.75
CA ALA A 495 -1.03 37.51 42.95
C ALA A 495 -1.90 37.86 41.73
N VAL A 496 -3.06 38.51 41.95
CA VAL A 496 -3.96 39.09 40.94
C VAL A 496 -4.63 40.33 41.55
N GLU A 497 -4.71 41.43 40.82
CA GLU A 497 -5.44 42.66 41.22
C GLU A 497 -6.87 42.74 40.63
N ALA A 498 -7.70 43.65 41.14
CA ALA A 498 -9.17 43.60 41.07
C ALA A 498 -9.85 44.89 40.56
N GLY A 499 -11.17 44.83 40.29
CA GLY A 499 -12.01 46.03 40.10
C GLY A 499 -13.49 45.80 39.70
N VAL A 500 -14.40 46.52 40.39
CA VAL A 500 -15.77 47.00 40.00
C VAL A 500 -17.06 46.15 40.30
N ASP A 501 -17.75 46.60 41.36
CA ASP A 501 -19.20 46.80 41.73
C ASP A 501 -20.44 45.97 41.28
N VAL A 502 -21.46 45.97 42.19
CA VAL A 502 -22.80 45.32 42.11
C VAL A 502 -23.88 46.05 42.94
N GLY A 503 -25.15 45.98 42.51
CA GLY A 503 -26.36 46.21 43.35
C GLY A 503 -27.65 45.87 42.56
N VAL A 504 -28.86 45.71 43.12
CA VAL A 504 -29.39 45.58 44.51
C VAL A 504 -30.67 44.69 44.42
N GLY A 505 -31.08 43.98 45.49
CA GLY A 505 -32.38 43.27 45.58
C GLY A 505 -32.44 42.27 46.73
N GLY A 506 -33.37 42.45 47.68
CA GLY A 506 -33.39 41.83 49.03
C GLY A 506 -33.81 40.35 49.11
N GLY A 507 -33.11 39.47 48.41
CA GLY A 507 -33.04 38.05 48.72
C GLY A 507 -31.59 37.59 48.60
N VAL A 508 -31.24 36.40 49.11
CA VAL A 508 -29.86 35.88 49.10
C VAL A 508 -29.27 36.00 47.70
N GLN A 509 -28.28 36.88 47.51
CA GLN A 509 -28.00 37.43 46.20
C GLN A 509 -27.51 36.33 45.24
N GLY A 510 -28.20 36.19 44.09
CA GLY A 510 -27.93 35.14 43.11
C GLY A 510 -28.53 33.75 43.40
N LEU A 511 -29.25 33.55 44.50
CA LEU A 511 -29.87 32.25 44.86
C LEU A 511 -30.95 31.82 43.86
N ALA A 512 -31.91 32.70 43.55
CA ALA A 512 -33.00 32.39 42.63
C ALA A 512 -32.49 31.97 41.24
N GLU A 513 -31.43 32.62 40.74
CA GLU A 513 -30.78 32.25 39.48
C GLU A 513 -30.11 30.86 39.56
N LEU A 514 -29.40 30.58 40.66
CA LEU A 514 -28.72 29.31 40.89
C LEU A 514 -29.71 28.13 40.90
N LEU A 515 -30.80 28.25 41.67
CA LEU A 515 -31.83 27.21 41.79
C LEU A 515 -32.58 26.99 40.47
N ARG A 516 -32.87 28.07 39.73
CA ARG A 516 -33.46 28.00 38.38
C ARG A 516 -32.53 27.30 37.39
N LEU A 517 -31.23 27.57 37.40
CA LEU A 517 -30.23 26.91 36.54
C LEU A 517 -30.00 25.43 36.91
N ALA A 518 -30.27 25.04 38.15
CA ALA A 518 -30.24 23.65 38.60
C ALA A 518 -31.57 22.88 38.35
N ALA A 519 -32.66 23.59 38.01
CA ALA A 519 -34.02 23.08 37.84
C ALA A 519 -34.56 22.39 39.11
N ILE A 520 -34.53 23.13 40.23
CA ILE A 520 -35.10 22.72 41.52
C ILE A 520 -36.60 23.09 41.57
N PRO A 521 -37.50 22.24 42.10
CA PRO A 521 -38.92 22.56 42.26
C PRO A 521 -39.15 23.72 43.22
N GLU A 522 -40.13 24.57 42.92
CA GLU A 522 -40.34 25.86 43.59
C GLU A 522 -40.72 25.75 45.08
N MET A 523 -41.41 24.69 45.48
CA MET A 523 -41.71 24.41 46.90
C MET A 523 -40.41 24.18 47.70
N VAL A 524 -39.49 23.36 47.18
CA VAL A 524 -38.20 23.07 47.83
C VAL A 524 -37.23 24.26 47.70
N ALA A 525 -37.33 25.02 46.61
CA ALA A 525 -36.56 26.26 46.43
C ALA A 525 -36.94 27.34 47.47
N ARG A 526 -38.20 27.38 47.90
CA ARG A 526 -38.64 28.25 49.00
C ARG A 526 -38.09 27.79 50.35
N SER A 527 -38.20 26.51 50.69
CA SER A 527 -37.59 25.97 51.93
C SER A 527 -36.09 26.22 52.01
N LEU A 528 -35.35 25.94 50.94
CA LEU A 528 -33.92 26.28 50.84
C LEU A 528 -33.66 27.79 50.99
N GLY A 529 -34.54 28.65 50.48
CA GLY A 529 -34.43 30.10 50.62
C GLY A 529 -34.61 30.57 52.08
N THR A 530 -35.56 29.99 52.80
CA THR A 530 -35.81 30.29 54.21
C THR A 530 -34.66 29.80 55.09
N GLU A 531 -34.27 28.52 54.99
CA GLU A 531 -33.20 27.94 55.82
C GLU A 531 -31.85 28.66 55.61
N ILE A 532 -31.55 29.12 54.39
CA ILE A 532 -30.32 29.89 54.10
C ILE A 532 -30.36 31.32 54.68
N LEU A 533 -31.54 31.95 54.74
CA LEU A 533 -31.71 33.24 55.40
C LEU A 533 -31.63 33.11 56.93
N GLU A 534 -32.11 32.00 57.49
CA GLU A 534 -31.98 31.66 58.92
C GLU A 534 -30.51 31.40 59.32
N LEU A 535 -29.68 30.89 58.40
CA LEU A 535 -28.21 30.86 58.55
C LEU A 535 -27.54 32.25 58.40
N GLY A 536 -28.29 33.32 58.15
CA GLY A 536 -27.77 34.70 58.09
C GLY A 536 -27.02 35.07 56.81
N ALA A 537 -27.01 34.21 55.78
CA ALA A 537 -26.25 34.47 54.54
C ALA A 537 -26.94 35.48 53.62
N VAL A 538 -26.21 36.50 53.19
CA VAL A 538 -26.72 37.62 52.37
C VAL A 538 -26.43 37.40 50.88
N HIS A 539 -25.33 36.73 50.53
CA HIS A 539 -25.03 36.24 49.18
C HIS A 539 -24.63 34.75 49.24
N ILE A 540 -25.08 33.94 48.27
CA ILE A 540 -24.66 32.52 48.10
C ILE A 540 -23.14 32.27 47.90
N ARG A 541 -22.30 33.31 48.00
CA ARG A 541 -20.83 33.22 48.01
C ARG A 541 -20.29 32.93 49.40
N GLU A 542 -21.02 33.33 50.44
CA GLU A 542 -20.69 33.09 51.85
C GLU A 542 -20.86 31.62 52.23
N LEU A 543 -21.79 30.91 51.56
CA LEU A 543 -22.13 29.51 51.80
C LEU A 543 -21.07 28.55 51.23
N SER A 544 -20.44 27.79 52.12
CA SER A 544 -19.64 26.61 51.82
C SER A 544 -20.51 25.43 51.38
N VAL A 545 -19.92 24.42 50.72
CA VAL A 545 -20.67 23.19 50.36
C VAL A 545 -21.07 22.37 51.59
N GLN A 546 -20.41 22.57 52.73
CA GLN A 546 -20.80 21.94 53.99
C GLN A 546 -22.14 22.52 54.46
N ASP A 547 -22.24 23.85 54.51
CA ASP A 547 -23.46 24.59 54.88
C ASP A 547 -24.64 24.15 53.99
N TRP A 548 -24.42 24.04 52.67
CA TRP A 548 -25.42 23.52 51.72
C TRP A 548 -25.87 22.08 52.03
N CYS A 549 -24.99 21.22 52.56
CA CYS A 549 -25.29 19.83 52.89
C CYS A 549 -25.98 19.66 54.25
N GLU A 550 -25.85 20.63 55.15
CA GLU A 550 -26.42 20.62 56.51
C GLU A 550 -27.85 21.19 56.56
N LEU A 551 -28.31 21.88 55.51
CA LEU A 551 -29.71 22.30 55.32
C LEU A 551 -30.67 21.09 55.34
N ALA A 552 -31.76 21.18 56.09
CA ALA A 552 -32.78 20.12 56.15
C ALA A 552 -33.43 19.89 54.78
N ALA A 553 -33.72 20.95 54.03
CA ALA A 553 -34.25 20.84 52.67
C ALA A 553 -33.27 20.22 51.66
N TRP A 554 -31.96 20.16 51.95
CA TRP A 554 -30.99 19.49 51.08
C TRP A 554 -31.15 17.96 51.08
N GLY A 555 -31.46 17.38 52.23
CA GLY A 555 -31.76 15.95 52.37
C GLY A 555 -32.98 15.51 51.55
N GLY A 556 -33.96 16.41 51.36
CA GLY A 556 -35.14 16.19 50.53
C GLY A 556 -34.90 16.21 49.00
N LEU A 557 -33.72 16.63 48.53
CA LEU A 557 -33.42 16.71 47.10
C LEU A 557 -33.03 15.35 46.51
N ARG A 558 -33.51 15.02 45.30
CA ARG A 558 -33.09 13.80 44.60
C ARG A 558 -31.60 13.88 44.21
N PRO A 559 -30.86 12.75 44.14
CA PRO A 559 -29.41 12.77 43.83
C PRO A 559 -29.02 13.48 42.52
N LEU A 560 -29.90 13.51 41.51
CA LEU A 560 -29.67 14.26 40.27
C LEU A 560 -29.88 15.78 40.41
N GLN A 561 -30.72 16.22 41.35
CA GLN A 561 -30.95 17.64 41.66
C GLN A 561 -29.78 18.20 42.47
N GLN A 562 -29.37 17.52 43.55
CA GLN A 562 -28.15 17.82 44.32
C GLN A 562 -26.93 17.91 43.38
N ARG A 563 -26.75 16.93 42.47
CA ARG A 563 -25.65 16.96 41.48
C ARG A 563 -25.72 18.17 40.55
N ARG A 564 -26.90 18.63 40.11
CA ARG A 564 -27.04 19.82 39.25
C ARG A 564 -26.74 21.10 40.03
N LEU A 565 -27.23 21.22 41.26
CA LEU A 565 -27.00 22.38 42.12
C LEU A 565 -25.52 22.53 42.46
N LEU A 566 -24.84 21.44 42.87
CA LEU A 566 -23.38 21.42 43.06
C LEU A 566 -22.60 21.75 41.79
N VAL A 567 -23.06 21.34 40.60
CA VAL A 567 -22.42 21.73 39.33
C VAL A 567 -22.53 23.24 39.08
N GLN A 568 -23.64 23.89 39.45
CA GLN A 568 -23.77 25.35 39.33
C GLN A 568 -22.95 26.09 40.39
N ILE A 569 -22.91 25.61 41.63
CA ILE A 569 -22.04 26.15 42.70
C ILE A 569 -20.57 26.07 42.26
N ILE A 570 -20.12 24.92 41.73
CA ILE A 570 -18.78 24.74 41.15
C ILE A 570 -18.49 25.76 40.02
N HIS A 571 -19.44 26.00 39.10
CA HIS A 571 -19.27 27.05 38.08
C HIS A 571 -19.13 28.44 38.70
N ARG A 572 -19.96 28.78 39.69
CA ARG A 572 -19.93 30.10 40.34
C ARG A 572 -18.62 30.31 41.10
N MET A 573 -18.16 29.32 41.87
CA MET A 573 -16.86 29.35 42.55
C MET A 573 -15.70 29.51 41.57
N LYS A 574 -15.77 28.89 40.38
CA LYS A 574 -14.70 29.01 39.37
C LYS A 574 -14.66 30.34 38.63
N HIS A 575 -15.84 30.88 38.29
CA HIS A 575 -15.95 31.98 37.33
C HIS A 575 -16.33 33.32 37.95
N LEU A 576 -16.91 33.35 39.16
CA LEU A 576 -17.31 34.58 39.87
C LEU A 576 -16.52 34.84 41.16
N LEU A 577 -15.94 33.79 41.77
CA LEU A 577 -14.97 33.90 42.87
C LEU A 577 -13.52 33.65 42.43
N MET A 578 -13.30 33.37 41.13
CA MET A 578 -12.00 33.07 40.51
C MET A 578 -11.17 31.96 41.19
N LEU A 579 -11.78 31.16 42.08
CA LEU A 579 -11.04 30.24 42.94
C LEU A 579 -10.23 29.23 42.11
N PRO A 580 -9.00 28.91 42.55
CA PRO A 580 -8.23 27.79 42.01
C PRO A 580 -9.05 26.51 42.05
N ILE A 581 -8.95 25.67 41.02
CA ILE A 581 -9.67 24.37 40.98
C ILE A 581 -9.24 23.46 42.14
N THR A 582 -8.07 23.72 42.74
CA THR A 582 -7.62 23.11 44.00
C THR A 582 -8.45 23.55 45.22
N HIS A 583 -8.75 24.84 45.36
CA HIS A 583 -9.61 25.36 46.44
C HIS A 583 -11.07 24.99 46.23
N ILE A 584 -11.57 25.00 44.98
CA ILE A 584 -12.91 24.50 44.67
C ILE A 584 -13.01 23.00 44.95
N ALA A 585 -12.00 22.22 44.59
CA ALA A 585 -11.93 20.79 44.92
C ALA A 585 -11.99 20.55 46.45
N LYS A 586 -11.22 21.32 47.23
CA LYS A 586 -11.21 21.23 48.70
C LYS A 586 -12.54 21.68 49.32
N ALA A 587 -13.09 22.80 48.87
CA ALA A 587 -14.32 23.39 49.40
C ALA A 587 -15.62 22.76 48.85
N THR A 588 -15.55 21.80 47.92
CA THR A 588 -16.71 21.05 47.38
C THR A 588 -16.58 19.54 47.63
N ASP A 589 -15.61 19.14 48.45
CA ASP A 589 -15.12 17.77 48.68
C ASP A 589 -15.12 16.87 47.43
N ARG A 590 -14.46 17.35 46.37
CA ARG A 590 -14.44 16.68 45.06
C ARG A 590 -13.07 16.74 44.43
N ASN A 591 -12.65 15.62 43.84
CA ASN A 591 -11.41 15.63 43.08
C ASN A 591 -11.44 16.65 41.92
N LYS A 592 -10.27 17.24 41.65
CA LYS A 592 -10.07 18.33 40.66
C LYS A 592 -10.62 17.97 39.28
N CYS A 593 -10.56 16.71 38.88
CA CYS A 593 -11.10 16.19 37.61
C CYS A 593 -12.64 16.25 37.52
N SER A 594 -13.35 15.97 38.62
CA SER A 594 -14.81 16.08 38.68
C SER A 594 -15.26 17.54 38.61
N VAL A 595 -14.55 18.45 39.28
CA VAL A 595 -14.74 19.90 39.16
C VAL A 595 -14.55 20.34 37.69
N TYR A 596 -13.46 19.93 37.04
CA TYR A 596 -13.21 20.20 35.61
C TYR A 596 -14.30 19.68 34.64
N LYS A 597 -14.94 18.54 34.96
CA LYS A 597 -16.03 17.97 34.14
C LYS A 597 -17.36 18.71 34.37
N ALA A 598 -17.64 19.07 35.62
CA ALA A 598 -18.80 19.88 35.98
C ALA A 598 -18.81 21.20 35.19
N LEU A 599 -17.67 21.91 35.18
CA LEU A 599 -17.42 23.19 34.50
C LEU A 599 -17.57 23.19 32.95
N LYS A 600 -18.02 22.09 32.34
CA LYS A 600 -18.03 21.89 30.88
C LYS A 600 -19.38 21.49 30.28
N MET A 601 -20.48 21.44 31.04
CA MET A 601 -21.72 20.78 30.61
C MET A 601 -22.87 21.70 30.12
N LYS A 602 -22.72 22.22 28.91
CA LYS A 602 -23.78 22.46 27.88
C LYS A 602 -23.16 21.99 26.55
N LYS A 603 -23.77 21.25 25.61
CA LYS A 603 -25.16 20.92 25.26
C LYS A 603 -25.18 19.56 24.51
N VAL A 604 -26.37 19.03 24.24
CA VAL A 604 -26.82 18.14 23.12
C VAL A 604 -25.77 17.26 22.41
N LEU A 605 -26.08 15.96 22.22
CA LEU A 605 -25.39 15.05 21.30
C LEU A 605 -25.63 15.43 19.81
N MET A 606 -25.22 16.64 19.42
CA MET A 606 -25.05 17.01 18.02
C MET A 606 -24.06 16.03 17.37
N GLN A 607 -24.32 15.60 16.13
CA GLN A 607 -23.33 14.87 15.35
C GLN A 607 -22.12 15.80 15.08
N ARG A 608 -21.11 15.73 15.95
CA ARG A 608 -19.86 16.49 15.81
C ARG A 608 -19.11 16.00 14.57
N GLY A 609 -19.17 16.76 13.48
CA GLY A 609 -18.46 16.46 12.25
C GLY A 609 -18.81 17.44 11.11
N ARG A 610 -17.89 17.58 10.15
CA ARG A 610 -18.07 18.46 8.99
C ARG A 610 -19.29 18.03 8.15
N PRO A 611 -20.07 18.97 7.59
CA PRO A 611 -21.05 18.68 6.54
C PRO A 611 -20.45 17.87 5.39
N LYS A 612 -21.25 16.98 4.79
CA LYS A 612 -20.75 16.03 3.77
C LYS A 612 -20.48 16.77 2.45
N ALA A 613 -19.22 16.75 2.01
CA ALA A 613 -18.73 17.43 0.80
C ALA A 613 -19.38 16.95 -0.52
N LEU A 614 -20.03 15.78 -0.53
CA LEU A 614 -20.92 15.36 -1.61
C LEU A 614 -22.35 15.35 -1.08
N THR A 615 -23.21 16.20 -1.64
CA THR A 615 -24.65 16.11 -1.40
C THR A 615 -25.20 14.83 -2.06
N PRO A 616 -26.40 14.35 -1.67
CA PRO A 616 -27.05 13.25 -2.37
C PRO A 616 -27.28 13.51 -3.87
N LYS A 617 -27.34 14.79 -4.31
CA LYS A 617 -27.47 15.19 -5.72
C LYS A 617 -26.16 14.93 -6.48
N ASP A 618 -25.02 15.29 -5.91
CA ASP A 618 -23.71 15.14 -6.54
C ASP A 618 -23.30 13.67 -6.67
N VAL A 619 -23.61 12.86 -5.66
CA VAL A 619 -23.41 11.40 -5.73
C VAL A 619 -24.24 10.78 -6.87
N ARG A 620 -25.46 11.28 -7.15
CA ARG A 620 -26.26 10.83 -8.31
C ARG A 620 -25.61 11.28 -9.63
N HIS A 621 -25.09 12.51 -9.71
CA HIS A 621 -24.41 13.03 -10.90
C HIS A 621 -23.14 12.22 -11.24
N LEU A 622 -22.27 11.99 -10.24
CA LEU A 622 -21.09 11.13 -10.35
C LEU A 622 -21.43 9.74 -10.92
N VAL A 623 -22.46 9.09 -10.37
CA VAL A 623 -22.87 7.76 -10.84
C VAL A 623 -23.39 7.78 -12.29
N ALA A 624 -24.03 8.87 -12.72
CA ALA A 624 -24.47 9.03 -14.11
C ALA A 624 -23.27 9.20 -15.06
N VAL A 625 -22.30 10.05 -14.70
CA VAL A 625 -21.11 10.31 -15.52
C VAL A 625 -20.22 9.07 -15.63
N LEU A 626 -20.00 8.34 -14.53
CA LEU A 626 -19.25 7.07 -14.53
C LEU A 626 -19.83 6.07 -15.53
N LYS A 627 -21.17 5.91 -15.52
CA LYS A 627 -21.87 5.03 -16.48
C LYS A 627 -21.66 5.49 -17.92
N GLY A 628 -21.66 6.80 -18.18
CA GLY A 628 -21.38 7.38 -19.50
C GLY A 628 -19.96 7.08 -20.00
N MET A 629 -18.95 7.25 -19.13
CA MET A 629 -17.55 7.00 -19.46
C MET A 629 -17.27 5.52 -19.72
N VAL A 630 -17.75 4.63 -18.83
CA VAL A 630 -17.62 3.18 -19.01
C VAL A 630 -18.28 2.71 -20.32
N LYS A 631 -19.44 3.31 -20.68
CA LYS A 631 -20.10 3.04 -21.97
C LYS A 631 -19.26 3.52 -23.17
N LYS A 632 -18.55 4.65 -23.08
CA LYS A 632 -17.67 5.17 -24.15
C LYS A 632 -16.38 4.34 -24.29
N ALA A 633 -15.77 3.92 -23.17
CA ALA A 633 -14.53 3.15 -23.17
C ALA A 633 -14.65 1.74 -23.75
N LYS A 634 -15.85 1.13 -23.72
CA LYS A 634 -16.12 -0.23 -24.25
C LYS A 634 -15.17 -1.33 -23.72
N ALA A 635 -14.58 -1.12 -22.55
CA ALA A 635 -13.53 -1.96 -21.95
C ALA A 635 -12.20 -2.03 -22.74
N CYS A 636 -11.93 -1.08 -23.64
CA CYS A 636 -10.63 -0.95 -24.32
C CYS A 636 -9.54 -0.33 -23.41
N TYR A 637 -9.93 0.40 -22.38
CA TYR A 637 -9.07 0.97 -21.34
C TYR A 637 -9.83 1.09 -20.02
N GLU A 638 -9.12 1.23 -18.91
CA GLU A 638 -9.69 1.40 -17.58
C GLU A 638 -10.22 2.83 -17.37
N ILE A 639 -11.38 2.97 -16.72
CA ILE A 639 -11.87 4.27 -16.23
C ILE A 639 -11.48 4.40 -14.77
N THR A 640 -10.42 5.16 -14.51
CA THR A 640 -9.99 5.50 -13.15
C THR A 640 -10.93 6.52 -12.53
N LEU A 641 -10.86 6.69 -11.21
CA LEU A 641 -11.69 7.67 -10.49
C LEU A 641 -11.33 9.11 -10.91
N ALA A 642 -10.08 9.33 -11.28
CA ALA A 642 -9.58 10.57 -11.86
C ALA A 642 -10.34 11.01 -13.11
N MET A 643 -10.48 10.08 -14.06
CA MET A 643 -11.20 10.31 -15.30
C MET A 643 -12.67 10.63 -15.01
N LEU A 644 -13.27 9.93 -14.05
CA LEU A 644 -14.64 10.19 -13.59
C LEU A 644 -14.81 11.61 -13.08
N VAL A 645 -14.02 12.04 -12.08
CA VAL A 645 -14.26 13.32 -11.43
C VAL A 645 -14.01 14.49 -12.38
N LYS A 646 -12.92 14.44 -13.16
CA LYS A 646 -12.65 15.39 -14.24
C LYS A 646 -13.82 15.53 -15.22
N ARG A 647 -14.47 14.41 -15.59
CA ARG A 647 -15.63 14.42 -16.49
C ARG A 647 -16.92 14.90 -15.82
N ALA A 648 -17.07 14.64 -14.52
CA ALA A 648 -18.25 14.97 -13.71
C ALA A 648 -18.22 16.40 -13.13
N ARG A 649 -17.08 17.09 -13.22
CA ARG A 649 -16.89 18.48 -12.77
C ARG A 649 -17.24 18.72 -11.29
N VAL A 650 -17.30 17.65 -10.47
CA VAL A 650 -17.55 17.77 -9.03
C VAL A 650 -16.26 18.10 -8.30
N GLN A 651 -16.33 19.05 -7.37
CA GLN A 651 -15.17 19.63 -6.67
C GLN A 651 -14.80 18.79 -5.43
N VAL A 652 -14.51 17.50 -5.63
CA VAL A 652 -14.16 16.57 -4.54
C VAL A 652 -13.11 15.55 -4.94
N CYS A 653 -12.37 15.02 -3.96
CA CYS A 653 -11.33 14.05 -4.22
C CYS A 653 -11.83 12.68 -4.64
N GLU A 654 -10.97 11.93 -5.32
CA GLU A 654 -11.28 10.54 -5.66
C GLU A 654 -11.37 9.66 -4.43
N ARG A 655 -10.74 9.98 -3.29
CA ARG A 655 -10.98 9.27 -2.02
C ARG A 655 -12.42 9.50 -1.52
N THR A 656 -12.96 10.71 -1.62
CA THR A 656 -14.33 11.07 -1.26
C THR A 656 -15.32 10.51 -2.27
N VAL A 657 -14.99 10.49 -3.56
CA VAL A 657 -15.76 9.79 -4.58
C VAL A 657 -15.69 8.28 -4.39
N ARG A 658 -14.53 7.69 -4.08
CA ARG A 658 -14.36 6.26 -3.75
C ARG A 658 -15.20 5.89 -2.53
N GLU A 659 -15.15 6.68 -1.46
CA GLU A 659 -15.96 6.46 -0.26
C GLU A 659 -17.45 6.74 -0.48
N ALA A 660 -17.84 7.71 -1.31
CA ALA A 660 -19.24 7.96 -1.65
C ALA A 660 -19.82 6.87 -2.56
N LEU A 661 -19.06 6.43 -3.56
CA LEU A 661 -19.37 5.28 -4.41
C LEU A 661 -19.44 4.00 -3.55
N LYS A 662 -18.49 3.78 -2.64
CA LYS A 662 -18.46 2.65 -1.68
C LYS A 662 -19.65 2.69 -0.71
N LYS A 663 -20.08 3.87 -0.24
CA LYS A 663 -21.34 4.10 0.50
C LYS A 663 -22.58 3.83 -0.36
N LYS A 664 -22.49 3.95 -1.69
CA LYS A 664 -23.48 3.45 -2.67
C LYS A 664 -23.20 2.01 -3.16
N ASN A 665 -22.30 1.27 -2.49
CA ASN A 665 -21.84 -0.09 -2.82
C ASN A 665 -21.20 -0.28 -4.21
N ILE A 666 -20.83 0.82 -4.87
CA ILE A 666 -20.02 0.85 -6.08
C ILE A 666 -18.55 0.82 -5.64
N LYS A 667 -17.86 -0.27 -5.96
CA LYS A 667 -16.46 -0.51 -5.62
C LYS A 667 -15.73 -0.96 -6.88
N PHE A 668 -14.43 -0.73 -6.95
CA PHE A 668 -13.62 -1.35 -7.99
C PHE A 668 -13.75 -2.88 -7.90
N ARG A 669 -14.01 -3.54 -9.02
CA ARG A 669 -14.18 -4.99 -9.14
C ARG A 669 -13.63 -5.43 -10.49
N LYS A 670 -12.89 -6.54 -10.52
CA LYS A 670 -12.39 -7.14 -11.77
C LYS A 670 -13.52 -7.26 -12.79
N MET A 671 -13.30 -6.74 -14.00
CA MET A 671 -14.29 -6.79 -15.08
C MET A 671 -14.74 -8.24 -15.34
N ARG A 672 -16.06 -8.43 -15.46
CA ARG A 672 -16.63 -9.76 -15.70
C ARG A 672 -16.42 -10.15 -17.17
N SER A 673 -15.66 -11.20 -17.43
CA SER A 673 -15.61 -11.81 -18.75
C SER A 673 -16.99 -12.37 -19.12
N LYS A 674 -17.56 -11.82 -20.20
CA LYS A 674 -18.89 -12.15 -20.75
C LYS A 674 -18.85 -12.00 -22.27
N PRO A 675 -19.61 -12.79 -23.05
CA PRO A 675 -19.71 -12.61 -24.49
C PRO A 675 -20.18 -11.19 -24.84
N ILE A 676 -19.55 -10.55 -25.82
CA ILE A 676 -20.00 -9.27 -26.33
C ILE A 676 -21.30 -9.50 -27.11
N LEU A 677 -22.36 -8.75 -26.75
CA LEU A 677 -23.67 -8.84 -27.37
C LEU A 677 -23.84 -7.74 -28.44
N THR A 678 -24.17 -8.14 -29.66
CA THR A 678 -24.63 -7.22 -30.71
C THR A 678 -25.99 -6.62 -30.34
N ASN A 679 -26.52 -5.70 -31.15
CA ASN A 679 -27.87 -5.21 -30.94
C ASN A 679 -28.93 -6.26 -31.30
N ASP A 680 -28.66 -7.13 -32.28
CA ASP A 680 -29.58 -8.20 -32.65
C ASP A 680 -29.57 -9.35 -31.64
N ASP A 681 -28.41 -9.65 -31.03
CA ASP A 681 -28.34 -10.54 -29.86
C ASP A 681 -29.28 -10.02 -28.74
N LYS A 682 -29.28 -8.71 -28.46
CA LYS A 682 -30.15 -8.09 -27.44
C LYS A 682 -31.63 -8.13 -27.85
N LYS A 683 -31.96 -7.83 -29.12
CA LYS A 683 -33.34 -7.93 -29.65
C LYS A 683 -33.87 -9.35 -29.47
N ALA A 684 -33.12 -10.36 -29.91
CA ALA A 684 -33.51 -11.77 -29.79
C ALA A 684 -33.60 -12.23 -28.33
N ARG A 685 -32.64 -11.83 -27.47
CA ARG A 685 -32.67 -12.02 -26.02
C ARG A 685 -33.93 -11.42 -25.38
N LEU A 686 -34.32 -10.21 -25.78
CA LEU A 686 -35.53 -9.55 -25.27
C LEU A 686 -36.82 -10.17 -25.80
N ALA A 687 -36.87 -10.58 -27.07
CA ALA A 687 -38.02 -11.28 -27.65
C ALA A 687 -38.27 -12.62 -26.93
N PHE A 688 -37.21 -13.40 -26.68
CA PHE A 688 -37.27 -14.60 -25.85
C PHE A 688 -37.79 -14.28 -24.43
N ALA A 689 -37.23 -13.26 -23.78
CA ALA A 689 -37.64 -12.88 -22.43
C ALA A 689 -39.11 -12.43 -22.37
N ARG A 690 -39.59 -11.64 -23.34
CA ARG A 690 -41.01 -11.26 -23.48
C ARG A 690 -41.91 -12.50 -23.59
N LYS A 691 -41.55 -13.46 -24.44
CA LYS A 691 -42.33 -14.68 -24.67
C LYS A 691 -42.42 -15.61 -23.45
N TYR A 692 -41.40 -15.61 -22.58
CA TYR A 692 -41.28 -16.62 -21.52
C TYR A 692 -41.15 -16.08 -20.07
N LYS A 693 -41.14 -14.76 -19.81
CA LYS A 693 -41.02 -14.20 -18.44
C LYS A 693 -42.18 -14.64 -17.52
N ASP A 694 -43.40 -14.69 -18.05
CA ASP A 694 -44.62 -14.98 -17.27
C ASP A 694 -44.84 -16.48 -17.07
N LYS A 695 -44.01 -17.33 -17.68
CA LYS A 695 -44.08 -18.78 -17.47
C LYS A 695 -43.65 -19.14 -16.05
N THR A 696 -44.52 -19.84 -15.34
CA THR A 696 -44.31 -20.23 -13.94
C THR A 696 -43.13 -21.20 -13.80
N CYS A 697 -42.58 -21.33 -12.59
CA CYS A 697 -41.55 -22.35 -12.31
C CYS A 697 -42.06 -23.76 -12.65
N ALA A 698 -43.35 -24.02 -12.42
CA ALA A 698 -44.00 -25.28 -12.80
C ALA A 698 -44.05 -25.48 -14.32
N TRP A 699 -44.31 -24.44 -15.12
CA TRP A 699 -44.25 -24.52 -16.59
C TRP A 699 -42.86 -24.91 -17.08
N TRP A 700 -41.79 -24.29 -16.56
CA TRP A 700 -40.43 -24.67 -16.94
C TRP A 700 -40.11 -26.13 -16.58
N VAL A 701 -40.55 -26.61 -15.41
CA VAL A 701 -40.27 -27.97 -14.92
C VAL A 701 -41.14 -29.06 -15.57
N ARG A 702 -42.37 -28.74 -15.97
CA ARG A 702 -43.38 -29.71 -16.49
C ARG A 702 -43.60 -29.64 -18.00
N THR A 703 -43.43 -28.47 -18.62
CA THR A 703 -43.75 -28.24 -20.05
C THR A 703 -42.51 -28.27 -20.94
N VAL A 704 -41.34 -27.85 -20.43
CA VAL A 704 -40.06 -28.09 -21.12
C VAL A 704 -39.52 -29.44 -20.67
N HIS A 705 -39.46 -30.39 -21.60
CA HIS A 705 -39.22 -31.80 -21.30
C HIS A 705 -37.73 -32.07 -21.10
N LEU A 706 -36.88 -31.36 -21.84
CA LEU A 706 -35.43 -31.51 -21.74
C LEU A 706 -34.73 -30.20 -22.03
N HIS A 707 -33.69 -29.89 -21.26
CA HIS A 707 -32.79 -28.77 -21.48
C HIS A 707 -31.40 -29.36 -21.78
N ILE A 708 -30.91 -29.21 -23.01
CA ILE A 708 -29.70 -29.89 -23.49
C ILE A 708 -28.54 -28.95 -23.76
N ASP A 709 -27.32 -29.48 -23.65
CA ASP A 709 -26.07 -28.80 -23.99
C ASP A 709 -24.92 -29.79 -24.20
N LEU A 710 -23.84 -29.34 -24.85
CA LEU A 710 -22.60 -30.10 -25.06
C LEU A 710 -21.39 -29.44 -24.40
N LYS A 711 -20.66 -30.22 -23.59
CA LYS A 711 -19.44 -29.76 -22.92
C LYS A 711 -18.23 -30.66 -23.17
N ASN A 712 -17.09 -30.03 -23.47
CA ASN A 712 -15.78 -30.68 -23.44
C ASN A 712 -15.23 -30.64 -22.00
N PHE A 713 -14.99 -31.81 -21.40
CA PHE A 713 -14.29 -31.98 -20.13
C PHE A 713 -12.85 -32.43 -20.40
N ALA A 714 -11.87 -31.77 -19.77
CA ALA A 714 -10.53 -32.34 -19.64
C ALA A 714 -10.58 -33.58 -18.71
N ALA A 715 -9.81 -34.61 -19.03
CA ALA A 715 -9.83 -35.90 -18.34
C ALA A 715 -8.71 -35.95 -17.27
N TYR A 716 -9.02 -35.50 -16.05
CA TYR A 716 -8.04 -35.39 -14.96
C TYR A 716 -7.84 -36.72 -14.22
N THR A 717 -7.10 -37.65 -14.82
CA THR A 717 -6.98 -39.06 -14.40
C THR A 717 -6.00 -39.35 -13.26
N HIS A 718 -5.06 -38.45 -12.97
CA HIS A 718 -4.00 -38.62 -11.95
C HIS A 718 -3.87 -37.40 -11.04
N ALA A 719 -3.16 -37.54 -9.92
CA ALA A 719 -3.13 -36.51 -8.87
C ALA A 719 -2.64 -35.14 -9.34
N LYS A 720 -1.53 -35.06 -10.09
CA LYS A 720 -1.00 -33.78 -10.62
C LYS A 720 -2.04 -33.06 -11.48
N ALA A 721 -2.73 -33.80 -12.35
CA ALA A 721 -3.81 -33.25 -13.19
C ALA A 721 -5.03 -32.80 -12.36
N ARG A 722 -5.40 -33.52 -11.30
CA ARG A 722 -6.50 -33.15 -10.40
C ARG A 722 -6.18 -31.93 -9.54
N ALA A 723 -4.94 -31.82 -9.04
CA ALA A 723 -4.44 -30.67 -8.28
C ALA A 723 -4.44 -29.40 -9.13
N TYR A 724 -3.89 -29.46 -10.36
CA TYR A 724 -3.91 -28.34 -11.32
C TYR A 724 -5.33 -27.86 -11.62
N ALA A 725 -6.27 -28.79 -11.81
CA ALA A 725 -7.68 -28.47 -12.00
C ALA A 725 -8.35 -27.85 -10.76
N ALA A 726 -7.91 -28.22 -9.54
CA ALA A 726 -8.41 -27.65 -8.29
C ALA A 726 -7.87 -26.23 -8.04
N GLN A 727 -6.58 -25.97 -8.31
CA GLN A 727 -5.97 -24.64 -8.24
C GLN A 727 -6.76 -23.62 -9.08
N ARG A 728 -7.18 -24.01 -10.30
CA ARG A 728 -8.00 -23.17 -11.18
C ARG A 728 -9.41 -22.81 -10.68
N GLU A 729 -9.91 -23.45 -9.63
CA GLU A 729 -11.17 -23.10 -8.96
C GLU A 729 -10.98 -22.20 -7.72
N VAL A 730 -9.75 -22.03 -7.24
CA VAL A 730 -9.41 -21.11 -6.13
C VAL A 730 -9.71 -19.66 -6.56
N ARG A 731 -10.32 -18.88 -5.67
CA ARG A 731 -10.74 -17.50 -5.94
C ARG A 731 -9.75 -16.44 -5.45
N GLY A 732 -8.76 -16.87 -4.67
CA GLY A 732 -7.84 -16.05 -3.89
C GLY A 732 -7.60 -16.70 -2.52
N ALA A 733 -6.68 -16.12 -1.76
CA ALA A 733 -6.32 -16.52 -0.41
C ALA A 733 -6.09 -15.27 0.45
N TYR A 734 -6.11 -15.43 1.78
CA TYR A 734 -5.69 -14.38 2.72
C TYR A 734 -4.16 -14.36 2.78
N ARG A 735 -3.57 -13.17 2.64
CA ARG A 735 -2.12 -12.97 2.62
C ARG A 735 -1.73 -11.57 3.07
N SER A 736 -0.52 -11.43 3.59
CA SER A 736 0.12 -10.15 3.90
C SER A 736 0.63 -9.45 2.63
N LEU A 737 1.21 -8.25 2.80
CA LEU A 737 2.14 -7.70 1.81
C LEU A 737 3.38 -8.62 1.69
N GLY A 738 4.11 -8.54 0.58
CA GLY A 738 5.20 -9.47 0.25
C GLY A 738 4.69 -10.80 -0.33
N GLN A 739 3.82 -11.51 0.40
CA GLN A 739 3.32 -12.88 0.14
C GLN A 739 2.53 -13.10 -1.18
N GLY A 740 2.59 -12.19 -2.15
CA GLY A 740 1.82 -12.27 -3.39
C GLY A 740 2.40 -13.18 -4.46
N LEU A 741 3.66 -13.58 -4.32
CA LEU A 741 4.44 -14.30 -5.34
C LEU A 741 4.89 -15.69 -4.87
N ASP A 742 4.77 -16.00 -3.58
CA ASP A 742 5.07 -17.32 -3.02
C ASP A 742 4.17 -18.39 -3.65
N GLU A 743 4.70 -19.61 -3.80
CA GLU A 743 4.05 -20.68 -4.58
C GLU A 743 2.62 -21.00 -4.10
N GLY A 744 2.35 -20.89 -2.80
CA GLY A 744 1.02 -21.10 -2.21
C GLY A 744 -0.04 -20.03 -2.58
N TYR A 745 0.38 -18.86 -3.05
CA TYR A 745 -0.47 -17.71 -3.37
C TYR A 745 -0.61 -17.44 -4.87
N VAL A 746 0.22 -18.06 -5.70
CA VAL A 746 0.19 -17.93 -7.17
C VAL A 746 -0.78 -18.95 -7.80
N LEU A 747 -1.60 -18.49 -8.74
CA LEU A 747 -2.51 -19.35 -9.50
C LEU A 747 -2.01 -19.51 -10.94
N ALA A 748 -1.92 -20.76 -11.41
CA ALA A 748 -1.59 -21.06 -12.79
C ALA A 748 -2.55 -20.32 -13.78
N PRO A 749 -2.02 -19.51 -14.72
CA PRO A 749 -2.83 -18.80 -15.72
C PRO A 749 -3.80 -19.72 -16.47
N LYS A 750 -4.95 -19.20 -16.90
CA LYS A 750 -5.96 -19.97 -17.65
C LYS A 750 -5.56 -20.20 -19.11
N GLU A 751 -4.68 -19.33 -19.59
CA GLU A 751 -4.17 -19.20 -20.95
C GLU A 751 -3.20 -20.35 -21.27
N LEU A 752 -2.39 -20.76 -20.28
CA LEU A 752 -1.49 -21.91 -20.38
C LEU A 752 -2.29 -23.21 -20.41
N LYS A 753 -2.25 -23.95 -21.51
CA LYS A 753 -2.96 -25.23 -21.65
C LYS A 753 -2.18 -26.37 -21.00
N TYR A 754 -2.57 -26.76 -19.79
CA TYR A 754 -2.08 -28.01 -19.20
C TYR A 754 -2.61 -29.23 -19.95
N ASN A 755 -1.71 -30.08 -20.42
CA ASN A 755 -2.06 -31.37 -21.01
C ASN A 755 -2.21 -32.43 -19.88
N PRO A 756 -3.41 -32.97 -19.62
CA PRO A 756 -3.60 -34.00 -18.61
C PRO A 756 -3.13 -35.40 -19.08
N GLY A 757 -2.78 -35.56 -20.37
CA GLY A 757 -2.48 -36.82 -21.04
C GLY A 757 -3.65 -37.27 -21.93
N PRO A 758 -4.77 -37.77 -21.37
CA PRO A 758 -5.88 -38.28 -22.18
C PRO A 758 -6.66 -37.17 -22.92
N LYS A 759 -7.10 -37.48 -24.15
CA LYS A 759 -7.98 -36.61 -24.96
C LYS A 759 -9.25 -36.22 -24.18
N SER A 760 -9.67 -34.97 -24.35
CA SER A 760 -10.88 -34.42 -23.73
C SER A 760 -12.14 -35.21 -24.11
N ILE A 761 -13.10 -35.25 -23.20
CA ILE A 761 -14.35 -36.00 -23.32
C ILE A 761 -15.46 -35.01 -23.64
N ARG A 762 -16.16 -35.20 -24.76
CA ARG A 762 -17.35 -34.41 -25.10
C ARG A 762 -18.59 -35.11 -24.57
N ILE A 763 -19.32 -34.46 -23.68
CA ILE A 763 -20.59 -34.96 -23.13
C ILE A 763 -21.73 -34.11 -23.67
N ALA A 764 -22.75 -34.76 -24.22
CA ALA A 764 -24.09 -34.19 -24.32
C ALA A 764 -24.89 -34.59 -23.07
N ALA A 765 -25.47 -33.60 -22.37
CA ALA A 765 -26.35 -33.86 -21.23
C ALA A 765 -27.69 -33.18 -21.41
N GLY A 766 -28.70 -33.69 -20.68
CA GLY A 766 -30.04 -33.13 -20.66
C GLY A 766 -30.70 -33.23 -19.29
N VAL A 767 -31.23 -32.12 -18.79
CA VAL A 767 -31.98 -32.05 -17.53
C VAL A 767 -33.47 -31.91 -17.83
N GLY A 768 -34.31 -32.67 -17.15
CA GLY A 768 -35.77 -32.67 -17.34
C GLY A 768 -36.48 -33.52 -16.29
N ASN A 769 -37.79 -33.37 -16.11
CA ASN A 769 -38.56 -34.04 -15.04
C ASN A 769 -37.89 -33.93 -13.64
N GLY A 770 -37.22 -32.81 -13.38
CA GLY A 770 -36.47 -32.60 -12.14
C GLY A 770 -35.25 -33.50 -11.91
N ARG A 771 -34.65 -34.12 -12.94
CA ARG A 771 -33.40 -34.91 -12.83
C ARG A 771 -32.53 -34.79 -14.09
N VAL A 772 -31.31 -35.31 -14.04
CA VAL A 772 -30.49 -35.51 -15.26
C VAL A 772 -31.02 -36.76 -15.98
N LEU A 773 -31.65 -36.56 -17.13
CA LEU A 773 -32.27 -37.63 -17.91
C LEU A 773 -31.34 -38.20 -18.98
N LEU A 774 -30.53 -37.33 -19.57
CA LEU A 774 -29.60 -37.62 -20.65
C LEU A 774 -28.16 -37.32 -20.18
N TRP A 775 -27.26 -38.25 -20.44
CA TRP A 775 -25.82 -38.09 -20.21
C TRP A 775 -25.07 -39.07 -21.11
N THR A 776 -24.59 -38.59 -22.26
CA THR A 776 -24.05 -39.40 -23.35
C THR A 776 -22.71 -38.82 -23.81
N GLU A 777 -21.70 -39.67 -23.97
CA GLU A 777 -20.44 -39.28 -24.59
C GLU A 777 -20.61 -39.19 -26.11
N ILE A 778 -20.21 -38.06 -26.69
CA ILE A 778 -20.15 -37.85 -28.13
C ILE A 778 -18.74 -38.22 -28.61
N LYS A 779 -18.63 -39.35 -29.32
CA LYS A 779 -17.39 -39.76 -29.98
C LYS A 779 -17.16 -38.89 -31.22
N GLY A 780 -15.92 -38.45 -31.45
CA GLY A 780 -15.52 -37.70 -32.64
C GLY A 780 -15.85 -36.20 -32.65
N ARG A 781 -15.78 -35.58 -33.84
CA ARG A 781 -16.08 -34.16 -34.05
C ARG A 781 -17.60 -33.96 -34.12
N TRP A 782 -18.10 -32.99 -33.37
CA TRP A 782 -19.50 -32.59 -33.44
C TRP A 782 -19.80 -31.96 -34.80
N ASN A 783 -20.81 -32.50 -35.50
CA ASN A 783 -21.23 -32.09 -36.83
C ASN A 783 -22.71 -32.44 -37.04
N GLY A 784 -23.29 -32.06 -38.19
CA GLY A 784 -24.72 -32.25 -38.45
C GLY A 784 -25.20 -33.70 -38.54
N GLN A 785 -24.34 -34.65 -38.92
CA GLN A 785 -24.69 -36.08 -38.92
C GLN A 785 -24.74 -36.60 -37.48
N VAL A 786 -23.66 -36.38 -36.71
CA VAL A 786 -23.57 -36.79 -35.30
C VAL A 786 -24.68 -36.15 -34.46
N ALA A 787 -25.11 -34.93 -34.81
CA ALA A 787 -26.28 -34.29 -34.21
C ALA A 787 -27.58 -35.00 -34.59
N ALA A 788 -27.80 -35.32 -35.86
CA ALA A 788 -28.98 -36.07 -36.31
C ALA A 788 -29.10 -37.44 -35.62
N ASP A 789 -28.00 -38.17 -35.50
CA ASP A 789 -27.94 -39.48 -34.85
C ASP A 789 -28.22 -39.35 -33.34
N PHE A 790 -27.67 -38.31 -32.69
CA PHE A 790 -27.97 -37.95 -31.31
C PHE A 790 -29.46 -37.67 -31.06
N TYR A 791 -30.12 -36.94 -31.98
CA TYR A 791 -31.55 -36.65 -31.90
C TYR A 791 -32.41 -37.90 -32.09
N LYS A 792 -32.10 -38.74 -33.09
CA LYS A 792 -32.85 -39.96 -33.41
C LYS A 792 -32.69 -41.06 -32.36
N GLY A 793 -31.49 -41.23 -31.81
CA GLY A 793 -31.17 -42.25 -30.82
C GLY A 793 -31.25 -41.71 -29.38
N PRO A 794 -30.10 -41.36 -28.74
CA PRO A 794 -30.03 -41.10 -27.30
C PRO A 794 -31.06 -40.11 -26.74
N MET A 795 -31.35 -39.01 -27.46
CA MET A 795 -32.30 -38.00 -26.97
C MET A 795 -33.75 -38.50 -27.04
N LEU A 796 -34.18 -39.02 -28.19
CA LEU A 796 -35.55 -39.50 -28.39
C LEU A 796 -35.87 -40.71 -27.51
N GLN A 797 -34.93 -41.64 -27.34
CA GLN A 797 -35.07 -42.78 -26.41
C GLN A 797 -35.34 -42.30 -24.98
N VAL A 798 -34.57 -41.32 -24.49
CA VAL A 798 -34.75 -40.76 -23.14
C VAL A 798 -36.08 -40.02 -23.00
N LEU A 799 -36.51 -39.28 -24.02
CA LEU A 799 -37.79 -38.58 -24.04
C LEU A 799 -38.98 -39.55 -24.02
N LYS A 800 -39.02 -40.52 -24.94
CA LYS A 800 -40.07 -41.56 -24.98
C LYS A 800 -40.13 -42.36 -23.68
N ARG A 801 -38.98 -42.77 -23.11
CA ARG A 801 -38.94 -43.48 -21.82
C ARG A 801 -39.47 -42.64 -20.65
N THR A 802 -39.28 -41.33 -20.68
CA THR A 802 -39.70 -40.44 -19.57
C THR A 802 -41.15 -39.96 -19.72
N TRP A 803 -41.67 -39.87 -20.94
CA TRP A 803 -43.05 -39.50 -21.25
C TRP A 803 -43.65 -40.39 -22.36
N PRO A 804 -43.95 -41.68 -22.09
CA PRO A 804 -44.37 -42.64 -23.12
C PRO A 804 -45.64 -42.23 -23.88
N ARG A 805 -46.59 -41.59 -23.18
CA ARG A 805 -47.88 -41.16 -23.75
C ARG A 805 -47.81 -39.85 -24.55
N ARG A 806 -46.65 -39.17 -24.66
CA ARG A 806 -46.55 -37.91 -25.41
C ARG A 806 -46.16 -38.13 -26.87
N ARG A 807 -46.93 -37.51 -27.76
CA ARG A 807 -46.74 -37.53 -29.22
C ARG A 807 -45.71 -36.50 -29.73
N SER A 808 -45.36 -35.51 -28.92
CA SER A 808 -44.34 -34.49 -29.22
C SER A 808 -43.64 -33.98 -27.95
N PHE A 809 -42.41 -33.48 -28.11
CA PHE A 809 -41.57 -33.05 -26.99
C PHE A 809 -41.03 -31.64 -27.23
N LEU A 810 -41.23 -30.75 -26.24
CA LEU A 810 -40.59 -29.42 -26.22
C LEU A 810 -39.21 -29.52 -25.55
N VAL A 811 -38.14 -29.24 -26.31
CA VAL A 811 -36.74 -29.32 -25.89
C VAL A 811 -36.09 -27.95 -26.01
N LEU A 812 -35.33 -27.53 -25.00
CA LEU A 812 -34.56 -26.29 -24.97
C LEU A 812 -33.08 -26.57 -25.24
N GLU A 813 -32.50 -25.83 -26.17
CA GLU A 813 -31.13 -25.97 -26.68
C GLU A 813 -30.57 -24.61 -27.11
N ASP A 814 -29.27 -24.56 -27.42
CA ASP A 814 -28.62 -23.36 -27.98
C ASP A 814 -28.72 -23.29 -29.51
N ASN A 815 -27.99 -22.32 -30.10
CA ASN A 815 -28.03 -22.00 -31.52
C ASN A 815 -26.73 -22.39 -32.24
N ASP A 816 -26.14 -23.55 -31.90
CA ASP A 816 -24.95 -24.07 -32.58
C ASP A 816 -25.22 -24.38 -34.08
N PRO A 817 -24.51 -23.73 -35.02
CA PRO A 817 -24.62 -24.02 -36.45
C PRO A 817 -24.07 -25.39 -36.84
N SER A 818 -23.12 -25.92 -36.06
CA SER A 818 -22.34 -27.12 -36.41
C SER A 818 -23.18 -28.40 -36.37
N GLY A 819 -24.04 -28.51 -35.36
CA GLY A 819 -24.93 -29.65 -35.14
C GLY A 819 -26.39 -29.24 -35.01
N PHE A 820 -26.75 -28.43 -34.00
CA PHE A 820 -28.15 -28.17 -33.64
C PHE A 820 -28.96 -27.51 -34.78
N LYS A 821 -28.39 -26.54 -35.48
CA LYS A 821 -29.03 -25.86 -36.62
C LYS A 821 -28.67 -26.42 -38.00
N SER A 822 -27.84 -27.46 -38.07
CA SER A 822 -27.53 -28.12 -39.34
C SER A 822 -28.81 -28.66 -40.01
N ARG A 823 -28.86 -28.67 -41.35
CA ARG A 823 -30.02 -29.21 -42.11
C ARG A 823 -30.40 -30.62 -41.65
N LYS A 824 -29.38 -31.48 -41.42
CA LYS A 824 -29.54 -32.85 -40.90
C LYS A 824 -30.11 -32.88 -39.47
N GLY A 825 -29.61 -32.03 -38.56
CA GLY A 825 -30.12 -31.91 -37.20
C GLY A 825 -31.57 -31.41 -37.13
N VAL A 826 -31.94 -30.45 -37.97
CA VAL A 826 -33.32 -29.94 -38.09
C VAL A 826 -34.27 -31.03 -38.62
N ALA A 827 -33.89 -31.74 -39.69
CA ALA A 827 -34.67 -32.85 -40.22
C ALA A 827 -34.87 -33.98 -39.18
N ALA A 828 -33.82 -34.31 -38.42
CA ALA A 828 -33.90 -35.31 -37.35
C ALA A 828 -34.86 -34.91 -36.21
N LYS A 829 -34.92 -33.63 -35.84
CA LYS A 829 -35.88 -33.11 -34.84
C LYS A 829 -37.32 -33.22 -35.31
N LEU A 830 -37.57 -32.88 -36.58
CA LEU A 830 -38.89 -33.00 -37.20
C LEU A 830 -39.35 -34.46 -37.19
N GLN A 831 -38.50 -35.38 -37.64
CA GLN A 831 -38.76 -36.84 -37.59
C GLN A 831 -38.98 -37.34 -36.15
N ALA A 832 -38.25 -36.80 -35.17
CA ALA A 832 -38.39 -37.13 -33.75
C ALA A 832 -39.62 -36.47 -33.07
N LYS A 833 -40.41 -35.66 -33.79
CA LYS A 833 -41.53 -34.83 -33.26
C LYS A 833 -41.08 -33.92 -32.10
N VAL A 834 -39.86 -33.39 -32.20
CA VAL A 834 -39.24 -32.51 -31.21
C VAL A 834 -39.43 -31.05 -31.62
N GLN A 835 -40.21 -30.33 -30.83
CA GLN A 835 -40.33 -28.87 -30.91
C GLN A 835 -39.18 -28.22 -30.15
N ILE A 836 -38.54 -27.22 -30.76
CA ILE A 836 -37.39 -26.54 -30.18
C ILE A 836 -37.80 -25.22 -29.52
N LEU A 837 -37.51 -25.10 -28.23
CA LEU A 837 -37.47 -23.85 -27.48
C LEU A 837 -36.04 -23.29 -27.60
N GLU A 838 -35.77 -22.67 -28.75
CA GLU A 838 -34.45 -22.13 -29.10
C GLU A 838 -34.04 -21.00 -28.16
N ILE A 839 -32.87 -21.13 -27.54
CA ILE A 839 -32.19 -20.01 -26.88
C ILE A 839 -31.43 -19.21 -27.96
N PRO A 840 -31.60 -17.87 -28.04
CA PRO A 840 -30.83 -17.05 -28.98
C PRO A 840 -29.31 -17.10 -28.76
N LYS A 841 -28.56 -16.56 -29.73
CA LYS A 841 -27.09 -16.61 -29.74
C LYS A 841 -26.46 -15.94 -28.51
N ARG A 842 -25.36 -16.53 -28.02
CA ARG A 842 -24.52 -15.99 -26.92
C ARG A 842 -25.26 -15.83 -25.57
N ILE A 843 -26.06 -16.82 -25.16
CA ILE A 843 -26.81 -16.83 -23.89
C ILE A 843 -26.52 -18.07 -23.00
N PRO A 844 -25.28 -18.27 -22.51
CA PRO A 844 -25.00 -19.29 -21.49
C PRO A 844 -25.74 -19.01 -20.17
N ASP A 845 -26.21 -17.78 -19.97
CA ASP A 845 -26.98 -17.34 -18.79
C ASP A 845 -28.44 -17.83 -18.76
N LEU A 846 -28.95 -18.41 -19.86
CA LEU A 846 -30.24 -19.13 -19.91
C LEU A 846 -30.10 -20.64 -20.14
N ASN A 847 -28.89 -21.13 -20.41
CA ASN A 847 -28.66 -22.57 -20.52
C ASN A 847 -28.48 -23.20 -19.13
N ILE A 848 -29.45 -23.99 -18.68
CA ILE A 848 -29.45 -24.70 -17.38
C ILE A 848 -28.19 -25.56 -17.22
N CYS A 849 -27.68 -26.11 -18.31
CA CYS A 849 -26.47 -26.92 -18.29
C CYS A 849 -25.26 -26.07 -17.88
N ASP A 850 -25.06 -24.91 -18.50
CA ASP A 850 -24.01 -23.95 -18.19
C ASP A 850 -24.10 -23.38 -16.77
N TYR A 851 -25.22 -22.74 -16.43
CA TYR A 851 -25.28 -21.96 -15.21
C TYR A 851 -25.42 -22.82 -13.94
N ALA A 852 -25.88 -24.07 -14.07
CA ALA A 852 -26.13 -24.97 -12.94
C ALA A 852 -25.46 -26.36 -13.09
N LEU A 853 -25.79 -27.13 -14.13
CA LEU A 853 -25.43 -28.55 -14.20
C LEU A 853 -23.92 -28.78 -14.17
N TRP A 854 -23.20 -28.24 -15.15
CA TRP A 854 -21.77 -28.46 -15.31
C TRP A 854 -20.99 -28.01 -14.09
N LYS A 855 -21.37 -26.86 -13.53
CA LYS A 855 -20.78 -26.29 -12.33
C LYS A 855 -20.98 -27.18 -11.11
N GLN A 856 -22.15 -27.78 -10.96
CA GLN A 856 -22.43 -28.68 -9.84
C GLN A 856 -21.76 -30.05 -10.03
N VAL A 857 -21.71 -30.59 -11.25
CA VAL A 857 -20.97 -31.82 -11.57
C VAL A 857 -19.48 -31.65 -11.25
N THR A 858 -18.83 -30.58 -11.74
CA THR A 858 -17.40 -30.34 -11.44
C THR A 858 -17.16 -30.20 -9.94
N ARG A 859 -17.99 -29.46 -9.19
CA ARG A 859 -17.89 -29.36 -7.72
C ARG A 859 -18.03 -30.72 -7.03
N THR A 860 -18.93 -31.59 -7.49
CA THR A 860 -19.09 -32.94 -6.95
C THR A 860 -17.85 -33.80 -7.24
N MET A 861 -17.30 -33.74 -8.46
CA MET A 861 -16.04 -34.41 -8.83
C MET A 861 -14.89 -33.94 -7.93
N ARG A 862 -14.67 -32.62 -7.80
CA ARG A 862 -13.63 -32.07 -6.93
C ARG A 862 -13.82 -32.47 -5.45
N LYS A 863 -15.06 -32.53 -4.95
CA LYS A 863 -15.34 -32.95 -3.55
C LYS A 863 -14.97 -34.42 -3.31
N GLN A 864 -15.20 -35.31 -4.28
CA GLN A 864 -14.79 -36.72 -4.19
C GLN A 864 -13.25 -36.84 -4.16
N GLU A 865 -12.57 -36.12 -5.06
CA GLU A 865 -11.13 -36.20 -5.25
C GLU A 865 -10.31 -35.70 -4.05
N ARG A 866 -10.87 -34.84 -3.19
CA ARG A 866 -10.25 -34.43 -1.91
C ARG A 866 -10.04 -35.58 -0.92
N ARG A 867 -10.74 -36.72 -1.10
CA ARG A 867 -10.64 -37.91 -0.24
C ARG A 867 -9.81 -39.02 -0.89
N TRP A 868 -9.11 -38.72 -1.99
CA TRP A 868 -8.36 -39.73 -2.75
C TRP A 868 -6.88 -39.63 -2.41
N PRO A 869 -6.17 -40.75 -2.18
CA PRO A 869 -4.73 -40.73 -2.05
C PRO A 869 -4.08 -40.26 -3.36
N THR A 870 -2.87 -39.70 -3.25
CA THR A 870 -2.08 -39.21 -4.38
C THR A 870 -1.75 -40.32 -5.39
N SER A 871 -1.55 -41.54 -4.91
CA SER A 871 -1.35 -42.75 -5.73
C SER A 871 -2.53 -43.10 -6.64
N ARG A 872 -3.76 -42.67 -6.31
CA ARG A 872 -4.96 -43.09 -7.04
C ARG A 872 -4.96 -42.58 -8.48
N ARG A 873 -4.90 -43.50 -9.44
CA ARG A 873 -5.17 -43.24 -10.87
C ARG A 873 -6.57 -43.73 -11.24
N GLU A 874 -7.11 -43.20 -12.32
CA GLU A 874 -8.32 -43.74 -12.95
C GLU A 874 -8.16 -43.76 -14.48
N THR A 875 -8.70 -44.77 -15.16
CA THR A 875 -8.69 -44.81 -16.63
C THR A 875 -9.66 -43.77 -17.21
N ARG A 876 -9.55 -43.48 -18.52
CA ARG A 876 -10.52 -42.61 -19.21
C ARG A 876 -11.96 -43.11 -19.04
N ALA A 877 -12.19 -44.42 -19.13
CA ALA A 877 -13.50 -45.03 -18.94
C ALA A 877 -14.00 -44.87 -17.49
N GLN A 878 -13.13 -45.07 -16.50
CA GLN A 878 -13.47 -44.84 -15.08
C GLN A 878 -13.81 -43.37 -14.81
N TYR A 879 -13.08 -42.41 -15.41
CA TYR A 879 -13.40 -40.98 -15.32
C TYR A 879 -14.76 -40.65 -15.94
N VAL A 880 -15.08 -41.17 -17.14
CA VAL A 880 -16.39 -41.02 -17.79
C VAL A 880 -17.50 -41.59 -16.91
N ALA A 881 -17.32 -42.79 -16.35
CA ALA A 881 -18.28 -43.43 -15.46
C ALA A 881 -18.48 -42.64 -14.16
N ARG A 882 -17.40 -42.09 -13.58
CA ARG A 882 -17.46 -41.24 -12.37
C ARG A 882 -18.17 -39.92 -12.65
N LEU A 883 -17.90 -39.29 -13.79
CA LEU A 883 -18.56 -38.07 -14.24
C LEU A 883 -20.07 -38.30 -14.45
N ALA A 884 -20.44 -39.43 -15.05
CA ALA A 884 -21.83 -39.85 -15.20
C ALA A 884 -22.52 -40.14 -13.85
N ARG A 885 -21.84 -40.80 -12.89
CA ARG A 885 -22.35 -40.97 -11.51
C ARG A 885 -22.54 -39.63 -10.79
N ALA A 886 -21.59 -38.72 -10.91
CA ALA A 886 -21.65 -37.38 -10.30
C ALA A 886 -22.82 -36.53 -10.85
N ALA A 887 -23.19 -36.73 -12.11
CA ALA A 887 -24.35 -36.08 -12.73
C ALA A 887 -25.69 -36.76 -12.39
N ARG A 888 -25.77 -38.09 -12.48
CA ARG A 888 -27.00 -38.85 -12.19
C ARG A 888 -27.36 -38.85 -10.70
N GLY A 889 -26.36 -38.72 -9.81
CA GLY A 889 -26.54 -38.56 -8.35
C GLY A 889 -26.97 -37.17 -7.88
N LEU A 890 -27.27 -36.23 -8.78
CA LEU A 890 -27.77 -34.90 -8.39
C LEU A 890 -29.22 -35.01 -7.88
N LYS A 891 -29.46 -34.53 -6.65
CA LYS A 891 -30.78 -34.58 -5.98
C LYS A 891 -31.89 -33.94 -6.85
N LYS A 892 -33.07 -34.54 -6.86
CA LYS A 892 -34.26 -34.02 -7.58
C LYS A 892 -34.55 -32.55 -7.27
N SER A 893 -34.45 -32.18 -5.99
CA SER A 893 -34.63 -30.79 -5.53
C SER A 893 -33.62 -29.79 -6.11
N PHE A 894 -32.39 -30.22 -6.43
CA PHE A 894 -31.42 -29.37 -7.12
C PHE A 894 -31.84 -29.11 -8.57
N ALA A 895 -32.20 -30.16 -9.33
CA ALA A 895 -32.54 -30.03 -10.74
C ALA A 895 -33.89 -29.32 -10.96
N VAL A 896 -34.92 -29.60 -10.14
CA VAL A 896 -36.18 -28.82 -10.13
C VAL A 896 -35.91 -27.34 -9.89
N LYS A 897 -35.04 -27.01 -8.92
CA LYS A 897 -34.67 -25.63 -8.59
C LYS A 897 -33.83 -24.97 -9.68
N ALA A 898 -32.94 -25.71 -10.33
CA ALA A 898 -32.14 -25.21 -11.44
C ALA A 898 -32.99 -24.87 -12.66
N ILE A 899 -33.94 -25.75 -13.02
CA ILE A 899 -34.91 -25.51 -14.10
C ILE A 899 -35.85 -24.35 -13.72
N GLY A 900 -36.43 -24.37 -12.51
CA GLY A 900 -37.31 -23.30 -12.02
C GLY A 900 -36.66 -21.91 -11.95
N ASP A 901 -35.32 -21.85 -11.84
CA ASP A 901 -34.54 -20.61 -11.91
C ASP A 901 -34.75 -19.85 -13.24
N MET A 902 -35.18 -20.55 -14.30
CA MET A 902 -35.52 -19.95 -15.60
C MET A 902 -36.59 -18.86 -15.50
N LYS A 903 -37.61 -19.00 -14.64
CA LYS A 903 -38.59 -17.90 -14.41
C LYS A 903 -37.86 -16.62 -13.99
N ARG A 904 -37.01 -16.71 -12.96
CA ARG A 904 -36.23 -15.57 -12.45
C ARG A 904 -35.25 -15.03 -13.48
N ARG A 905 -34.63 -15.91 -14.28
CA ARG A 905 -33.65 -15.51 -15.31
C ARG A 905 -34.30 -14.83 -16.51
N CYS A 906 -35.42 -15.34 -17.01
CA CYS A 906 -36.22 -14.70 -18.05
C CYS A 906 -36.76 -13.34 -17.57
N GLN A 907 -37.23 -13.23 -16.33
CA GLN A 907 -37.60 -11.94 -15.75
C GLN A 907 -36.40 -10.98 -15.66
N ARG A 908 -35.23 -11.44 -15.22
CA ARG A 908 -34.00 -10.62 -15.20
C ARG A 908 -33.52 -10.21 -16.60
N LEU A 909 -33.69 -11.07 -17.60
CA LEU A 909 -33.37 -10.77 -19.00
C LEU A 909 -34.35 -9.78 -19.64
N TYR A 910 -35.63 -9.84 -19.26
CA TYR A 910 -36.62 -8.85 -19.64
C TYR A 910 -36.29 -7.50 -19.00
N ASN A 911 -36.02 -7.47 -17.70
CA ASN A 911 -35.63 -6.27 -16.96
C ASN A 911 -34.31 -5.66 -17.49
N SER A 912 -33.37 -6.47 -17.98
CA SER A 912 -32.13 -5.98 -18.62
C SER A 912 -32.30 -5.56 -20.10
N LYS A 913 -33.54 -5.57 -20.62
CA LYS A 913 -33.87 -5.30 -22.04
C LYS A 913 -33.04 -6.15 -23.01
N GLY A 914 -32.87 -7.44 -22.68
CA GLY A 914 -32.05 -8.39 -23.44
C GLY A 914 -30.55 -8.29 -23.20
N GLY A 915 -30.06 -7.38 -22.36
CA GLY A 915 -28.65 -7.30 -21.96
C GLY A 915 -28.22 -8.41 -20.99
N HIS A 916 -26.95 -8.37 -20.57
CA HIS A 916 -26.46 -9.21 -19.46
C HIS A 916 -27.16 -8.84 -18.14
N PHE A 917 -27.36 -9.82 -17.26
CA PHE A 917 -27.89 -9.62 -15.91
C PHE A 917 -26.99 -10.29 -14.86
N GLU A 918 -27.13 -9.90 -13.58
CA GLU A 918 -26.37 -10.53 -12.50
C GLU A 918 -26.93 -11.93 -12.15
N GLU A 919 -26.05 -12.92 -12.09
CA GLU A 919 -26.38 -14.31 -11.73
C GLU A 919 -26.45 -14.58 -10.21
N GLY A 920 -26.26 -13.54 -9.38
CA GLY A 920 -26.27 -13.62 -7.91
C GLY A 920 -27.35 -12.75 -7.24
N GLY A 921 -27.27 -12.61 -5.92
CA GLY A 921 -28.18 -11.80 -5.09
C GLY A 921 -29.09 -12.64 -4.18
N ARG A 922 -29.63 -12.02 -3.12
CA ARG A 922 -30.72 -12.63 -2.32
C ARG A 922 -31.89 -12.94 -3.26
N ARG A 923 -32.65 -13.99 -2.94
CA ARG A 923 -33.99 -14.14 -3.55
C ARG A 923 -34.85 -13.06 -2.91
N SER A 924 -35.38 -12.17 -3.76
CA SER A 924 -36.63 -11.47 -3.50
C SER A 924 -37.75 -12.50 -3.36
#